data_AF-A0A3M8DQ61-F1
#
_entry.id   AF-A0A3M8DQ61-F1
#
_cell.length_a   1.000
_cell.length_b   1.000
_cell.length_c   1.000
_cell.angle_alpha   90.00
_cell.angle_beta   90.00
_cell.angle_gamma   90.00
#
_symmetry.space_group_name_H-M   'P 1'
#
loop_
_entity.id
_entity.type
_entity.pdbx_description
1 polymer ?
#
loop_
_entity_poly.entity_id
_entity_poly.type
_entity_poly.pdbx_seq_one_letter_code
_entity_poly.pdbx_strand_id
1 'polypeptide(L)'
;MNKIGTIYWTDLKKIATNWAAAVVILGLVFLPSLYAWFNIKASWDPYSQTSGIAIAVANNDTGSAIRDKQINLGNEIVNSLKDNKKIGWTFVSEEEAIKGVQEGDYYASIVIPADFSAKIATIMTNNPQKAEIIYTVNEKINAISPKITAKGASGVIEEVNQNFIKTANGTIFRIFNEIGVELQNQLPTIEKLKALVFRLEGMFPEINQAVGRGLTDVERAAQIAAKVQQDLPLVAQLGKDGTDFSNRLGDFLTKSEDALISVSPTIKADLALLQQAAAAAEQLAVVLQENKPDPAVAKALIDQTIKRLTVAASVTDKLKQALTRLEDISDGTRLMPAINKLGQAQSRFQEQVATLTKIKNAIDKGEQPAAELVDHMHKLAAETNAIVGDILGRYDSEIQPSVLNAIEQAKKANQRVGAVLTDAVQKLPEVTRVVQDVAKAFATGKKELQTIQQNLPTYEAQLKALATKMRALDKEANLREIIDLLRHDAQKESEFFAEPVVLKENRLFPIPNYGSAMSPFFTTLSLWVGALLLVSLLTVEVHHPETSYRSYQIYFGRFFTFLTIALLQSLFVTLGDIYLLGTYVCNKLWFVLFGLVLSAVFMLIVYTLVSVFGNIGKALAIVLLVLQLAGSGGTFPIQVTPPFFQAIHPFLPFTYAISMMREAVGGILWHVVTRDLMMLAVYVGIFLLLGLALKKVINRASTGFIQKAKESKLIH
;
A
#
# COMPACT_ATOMS: atom_id res chain seq x y z
N MET A 1 -3.58 -44.61 95.74
CA MET A 1 -3.78 -43.66 94.61
C MET A 1 -2.63 -42.68 94.57
N ASN A 2 -2.13 -42.34 93.38
CA ASN A 2 -1.07 -41.35 93.20
C ASN A 2 -1.53 -39.98 93.75
N LYS A 3 -0.78 -39.34 94.66
CA LYS A 3 -1.16 -38.08 95.34
C LYS A 3 -1.53 -36.95 94.36
N ILE A 4 -0.93 -36.94 93.17
CA ILE A 4 -1.29 -36.04 92.06
C ILE A 4 -2.74 -36.25 91.62
N GLY A 5 -3.12 -37.51 91.38
CA GLY A 5 -4.47 -37.89 90.96
C GLY A 5 -5.51 -37.60 92.04
N THR A 6 -5.14 -37.71 93.32
CA THR A 6 -6.04 -37.34 94.43
C THR A 6 -6.41 -35.86 94.39
N ILE A 7 -5.45 -34.96 94.17
CA ILE A 7 -5.72 -33.51 94.04
C ILE A 7 -6.68 -33.26 92.86
N TYR A 8 -6.33 -33.80 91.70
CA TYR A 8 -7.12 -33.63 90.47
C TYR A 8 -8.56 -34.14 90.59
N TRP A 9 -8.76 -35.38 91.05
CA TRP A 9 -10.10 -35.94 91.21
C TRP A 9 -10.92 -35.23 92.29
N THR A 10 -10.26 -34.75 93.35
CA THR A 10 -10.94 -33.96 94.39
C THR A 10 -11.43 -32.64 93.83
N ASP A 11 -10.62 -31.97 92.99
CA ASP A 11 -11.01 -30.73 92.33
C ASP A 11 -12.21 -30.94 91.39
N LEU A 12 -12.15 -31.95 90.53
CA LEU A 12 -13.26 -32.29 89.63
C LEU A 12 -14.54 -32.63 90.40
N LYS A 13 -14.42 -33.42 91.48
CA LYS A 13 -15.57 -33.74 92.34
C LYS A 13 -16.13 -32.47 93.00
N LYS A 14 -15.29 -31.56 93.49
CA LYS A 14 -15.72 -30.28 94.07
C LYS A 14 -16.44 -29.40 93.04
N ILE A 15 -15.92 -29.32 91.81
CA ILE A 15 -16.57 -28.59 90.71
C ILE A 15 -17.94 -29.21 90.41
N ALA A 16 -18.04 -30.54 90.33
CA ALA A 16 -19.30 -31.22 90.00
C ALA A 16 -20.34 -31.20 91.14
N THR A 17 -19.92 -31.14 92.40
CA THR A 17 -20.81 -31.18 93.57
C THR A 17 -21.20 -29.79 94.10
N ASN A 18 -20.41 -28.75 93.81
CA ASN A 18 -20.72 -27.38 94.20
C ASN A 18 -21.30 -26.63 92.99
N TRP A 19 -22.61 -26.35 93.03
CA TRP A 19 -23.33 -25.71 91.92
C TRP A 19 -22.76 -24.32 91.55
N ALA A 20 -22.32 -23.53 92.54
CA ALA A 20 -21.73 -22.21 92.29
C ALA A 20 -20.37 -22.34 91.59
N ALA A 21 -19.53 -23.29 92.00
CA ALA A 21 -18.28 -23.60 91.31
C ALA A 21 -18.54 -24.11 89.88
N ALA A 22 -19.53 -24.98 89.68
CA ALA A 22 -19.91 -25.49 88.36
C ALA A 22 -20.32 -24.35 87.40
N VAL A 23 -21.15 -23.41 87.86
CA VAL A 23 -21.58 -22.25 87.07
C VAL A 23 -20.39 -21.36 86.71
N VAL A 24 -19.47 -21.11 87.65
CA VAL A 24 -18.26 -20.33 87.40
C VAL A 24 -17.35 -21.02 86.38
N ILE A 25 -17.08 -22.34 86.50
CA ILE A 25 -16.23 -22.99 85.48
C ILE A 25 -16.94 -23.08 84.13
N LEU A 26 -18.26 -23.27 84.09
CA LEU A 26 -19.02 -23.27 82.84
C LEU A 26 -18.90 -21.90 82.16
N GLY A 27 -19.09 -20.81 82.89
CA GLY A 27 -18.82 -19.45 82.41
C GLY A 27 -17.39 -19.30 81.88
N LEU A 28 -16.40 -19.80 82.61
CA LEU A 28 -14.99 -19.78 82.18
C LEU A 28 -14.71 -20.64 80.95
N VAL A 29 -15.42 -21.75 80.74
CA VAL A 29 -15.30 -22.58 79.54
C VAL A 29 -15.82 -21.85 78.30
N PHE A 30 -16.92 -21.09 78.43
CA PHE A 30 -17.52 -20.37 77.31
C PHE A 30 -16.89 -19.00 77.01
N LEU A 31 -16.43 -18.28 78.03
CA LEU A 31 -16.01 -16.88 77.93
C LEU A 31 -14.94 -16.61 76.85
N PRO A 32 -13.90 -17.46 76.68
CA PRO A 32 -12.90 -17.25 75.63
C PRO A 32 -13.49 -17.38 74.22
N SER A 33 -14.45 -18.28 74.05
CA SER A 33 -15.13 -18.50 72.77
C SER A 33 -15.89 -17.26 72.31
N LEU A 34 -16.51 -16.52 73.22
CA LEU A 34 -17.17 -15.25 72.88
C LEU A 34 -16.18 -14.25 72.27
N TYR A 35 -14.96 -14.16 72.82
CA TYR A 35 -13.93 -13.29 72.27
C TYR A 35 -13.57 -13.68 70.82
N ALA A 36 -13.30 -14.97 70.57
CA ALA A 36 -13.01 -15.45 69.21
C ALA A 36 -14.20 -15.19 68.29
N TRP A 37 -15.40 -15.60 68.69
CA TRP A 37 -16.57 -15.59 67.81
C TRP A 37 -16.99 -14.19 67.40
N PHE A 38 -17.06 -13.24 68.34
CA PHE A 38 -17.42 -11.85 68.01
C PHE A 38 -16.39 -11.20 67.09
N ASN A 39 -15.09 -11.44 67.32
CA ASN A 39 -14.04 -10.86 66.48
C ASN A 39 -13.98 -11.49 65.08
N ILE A 40 -14.14 -12.82 64.97
CA ILE A 40 -14.23 -13.51 63.68
C ILE A 40 -15.47 -13.03 62.91
N LYS A 41 -16.62 -12.91 63.58
CA LYS A 41 -17.86 -12.44 62.95
C LYS A 41 -17.79 -10.97 62.54
N ALA A 42 -17.18 -10.10 63.35
CA ALA A 42 -16.95 -8.70 63.00
C ALA A 42 -16.00 -8.57 61.80
N SER A 43 -15.06 -9.51 61.65
CA SER A 43 -14.13 -9.57 60.53
C SER A 43 -14.61 -10.49 59.40
N TRP A 44 -15.89 -10.85 59.34
CA TRP A 44 -16.35 -11.94 58.46
C TRP A 44 -16.04 -11.69 56.99
N ASP A 45 -16.44 -10.53 56.47
CA ASP A 45 -16.17 -10.15 55.10
C ASP A 45 -16.20 -8.62 54.85
N PRO A 46 -15.26 -7.85 55.45
CA PRO A 46 -15.22 -6.40 55.24
C PRO A 46 -14.89 -6.00 53.79
N TYR A 47 -14.40 -6.92 52.97
CA TYR A 47 -13.96 -6.65 51.59
C TYR A 47 -15.01 -7.01 50.52
N SER A 48 -15.96 -7.90 50.81
CA SER A 48 -17.09 -8.14 49.90
C SER A 48 -18.30 -7.26 50.22
N GLN A 49 -18.40 -6.71 51.43
CA GLN A 49 -19.49 -5.81 51.84
C GLN A 49 -19.17 -4.33 51.55
N THR A 50 -18.52 -4.04 50.42
CA THR A 50 -18.08 -2.70 50.05
C THR A 50 -19.20 -1.79 49.54
N SER A 51 -20.43 -2.31 49.39
CA SER A 51 -21.62 -1.53 49.06
C SER A 51 -21.99 -0.51 50.14
N GLY A 52 -21.55 -0.71 51.38
CA GLY A 52 -21.72 0.25 52.47
C GLY A 52 -20.70 1.40 52.44
N ILE A 53 -19.68 1.34 51.57
CA ILE A 53 -18.71 2.42 51.40
C ILE A 53 -19.22 3.35 50.32
N ALA A 54 -19.80 4.46 50.75
CA ALA A 54 -20.35 5.46 49.84
C ALA A 54 -19.20 6.23 49.13
N ILE A 55 -19.18 6.17 47.80
CA ILE A 55 -18.26 6.94 46.95
C ILE A 55 -19.10 7.85 46.06
N ALA A 56 -18.92 9.15 46.22
CA ALA A 56 -19.60 10.14 45.39
C ALA A 56 -19.00 10.18 43.98
N VAL A 57 -19.83 10.19 42.96
CA VAL A 57 -19.41 10.32 41.56
C VAL A 57 -20.11 11.54 40.97
N ALA A 58 -19.33 12.51 40.52
CA ALA A 58 -19.82 13.67 39.79
C ALA A 58 -19.30 13.61 38.35
N ASN A 59 -20.21 13.67 37.38
CA ASN A 59 -19.85 13.71 35.98
C ASN A 59 -20.19 15.08 35.38
N ASN A 60 -19.16 15.86 35.08
CA ASN A 60 -19.29 17.14 34.41
C ASN A 60 -19.01 17.04 32.90
N ASP A 61 -18.62 15.86 32.38
CA ASP A 61 -18.19 15.67 30.99
C ASP A 61 -19.27 16.06 29.99
N THR A 62 -18.95 17.04 29.16
CA THR A 62 -19.87 17.57 28.14
C THR A 62 -19.87 16.75 26.85
N GLY A 63 -18.95 15.80 26.72
CA GLY A 63 -18.76 15.01 25.50
C GLY A 63 -17.87 15.71 24.47
N SER A 64 -17.60 15.03 23.36
CA SER A 64 -16.85 15.56 22.23
C SER A 64 -17.21 14.81 20.94
N ALA A 65 -16.63 15.22 19.81
CA ALA A 65 -16.82 14.55 18.53
C ALA A 65 -15.48 14.06 17.96
N ILE A 66 -15.46 12.80 17.50
CA ILE A 66 -14.35 12.23 16.75
C ILE A 66 -14.86 11.84 15.36
N ARG A 67 -14.41 12.54 14.31
CA ARG A 67 -14.82 12.30 12.89
C ARG A 67 -16.34 12.10 12.76
N ASP A 68 -17.11 13.10 13.17
CA ASP A 68 -18.58 13.15 13.09
C ASP A 68 -19.35 12.16 13.98
N LYS A 69 -18.66 11.35 14.79
CA LYS A 69 -19.28 10.52 15.82
C LYS A 69 -19.21 11.23 17.18
N GLN A 70 -20.38 11.55 17.73
CA GLN A 70 -20.51 12.07 19.09
C GLN A 70 -20.08 10.99 20.10
N ILE A 71 -19.21 11.36 21.04
CA ILE A 71 -18.72 10.51 22.12
C ILE A 71 -18.91 11.23 23.46
N ASN A 72 -19.33 10.50 24.48
CA ASN A 72 -19.34 11.00 25.86
C ASN A 72 -18.91 9.86 26.78
N LEU A 73 -17.60 9.81 27.02
CA LEU A 73 -16.97 8.78 27.83
C LEU A 73 -17.34 8.92 29.31
N GLY A 74 -17.61 10.14 29.80
CA GLY A 74 -18.09 10.36 31.16
C GLY A 74 -19.41 9.63 31.44
N ASN A 75 -20.36 9.68 30.50
CA ASN A 75 -21.62 8.96 30.62
C ASN A 75 -21.46 7.44 30.56
N GLU A 76 -20.54 6.94 29.73
CA GLU A 76 -20.22 5.51 29.68
C GLU A 76 -19.62 5.02 31.01
N ILE A 77 -18.70 5.78 31.59
CA ILE A 77 -18.15 5.52 32.93
C ILE A 77 -19.28 5.49 33.96
N VAL A 78 -20.13 6.52 34.01
CA VAL A 78 -21.25 6.58 34.95
C VAL A 78 -22.19 5.39 34.81
N ASN A 79 -22.49 4.96 33.58
CA ASN A 79 -23.36 3.81 33.34
C ASN A 79 -22.72 2.51 33.82
N SER A 80 -21.43 2.29 33.59
CA SER A 80 -20.77 1.09 34.11
C SER A 80 -20.67 1.07 35.64
N LEU A 81 -20.40 2.24 36.25
CA LEU A 81 -20.40 2.35 37.71
C LEU A 81 -21.78 2.04 38.29
N LYS A 82 -22.88 2.41 37.60
CA LYS A 82 -24.24 2.02 38.02
C LYS A 82 -24.47 0.51 37.97
N ASP A 83 -23.87 -0.20 37.03
CA ASP A 83 -23.97 -1.65 36.90
C ASP A 83 -23.14 -2.39 37.97
N ASN A 84 -22.05 -1.79 38.43
CA ASN A 84 -21.23 -2.33 39.50
C ASN A 84 -21.88 -2.18 40.89
N LYS A 85 -22.55 -3.23 41.37
CA LYS A 85 -23.20 -3.26 42.70
C LYS A 85 -22.26 -3.59 43.87
N LYS A 86 -20.95 -3.77 43.64
CA LYS A 86 -20.00 -4.13 44.71
C LYS A 86 -19.62 -2.91 45.55
N ILE A 87 -19.64 -1.71 44.99
CA ILE A 87 -19.28 -0.46 45.67
C ILE A 87 -20.53 0.42 45.82
N GLY A 88 -20.60 1.19 46.90
CA GLY A 88 -21.69 2.13 47.16
C GLY A 88 -21.58 3.41 46.32
N TRP A 89 -21.75 3.32 45.00
CA TRP A 89 -21.68 4.50 44.13
C TRP A 89 -22.90 5.42 44.35
N THR A 90 -22.63 6.69 44.66
CA THR A 90 -23.66 7.73 44.80
C THR A 90 -23.41 8.83 43.78
N PHE A 91 -24.35 9.06 42.87
CA PHE A 91 -24.18 10.05 41.81
C PHE A 91 -24.77 11.38 42.24
N VAL A 92 -23.92 12.40 42.39
CA VAL A 92 -24.25 13.71 42.97
C VAL A 92 -23.55 14.84 42.22
N SER A 93 -23.84 16.10 42.57
CA SER A 93 -23.09 17.24 42.04
C SER A 93 -21.66 17.26 42.57
N GLU A 94 -20.73 17.91 41.85
CA GLU A 94 -19.34 18.04 42.30
C GLU A 94 -19.22 18.71 43.67
N GLU A 95 -20.00 19.77 43.91
CA GLU A 95 -20.04 20.48 45.20
C GLU A 95 -20.47 19.56 46.34
N GLU A 96 -21.53 18.76 46.12
CA GLU A 96 -22.01 17.79 47.11
C GLU A 96 -20.99 16.66 47.31
N ALA A 97 -20.35 16.18 46.23
CA ALA A 97 -19.33 15.15 46.30
C ALA A 97 -18.15 15.59 47.18
N ILE A 98 -17.61 16.80 46.95
CA ILE A 98 -16.48 17.32 47.70
C ILE A 98 -16.86 17.60 49.16
N LYS A 99 -18.00 18.26 49.38
CA LYS A 99 -18.49 18.58 50.73
C LYS A 99 -18.76 17.31 51.54
N GLY A 100 -19.46 16.34 50.96
CA GLY A 100 -19.76 15.07 51.62
C GLY A 100 -18.51 14.25 51.92
N VAL A 101 -17.46 14.32 51.09
CA VAL A 101 -16.16 13.71 51.44
C VAL A 101 -15.51 14.42 52.64
N GLN A 102 -15.57 15.74 52.71
CA GLN A 102 -15.00 16.50 53.83
C GLN A 102 -15.75 16.24 55.15
N GLU A 103 -17.09 16.23 55.10
CA GLU A 103 -17.97 16.02 56.26
C GLU A 103 -18.02 14.54 56.69
N GLY A 104 -17.70 13.62 55.78
CA GLY A 104 -17.59 12.19 56.04
C GLY A 104 -18.83 11.38 55.65
N ASP A 105 -19.77 11.99 54.93
CA ASP A 105 -20.91 11.32 54.30
C ASP A 105 -20.45 10.38 53.17
N TYR A 106 -19.35 10.74 52.49
CA TYR A 106 -18.69 9.91 51.49
C TYR A 106 -17.25 9.61 51.90
N TYR A 107 -16.77 8.38 51.65
CA TYR A 107 -15.37 8.02 51.93
C TYR A 107 -14.41 8.58 50.89
N ALA A 108 -14.88 8.71 49.65
CA ALA A 108 -14.15 9.29 48.54
C ALA A 108 -15.11 9.90 47.50
N SER A 109 -14.58 10.74 46.63
CA SER A 109 -15.27 11.22 45.44
C SER A 109 -14.44 11.00 44.18
N ILE A 110 -15.15 10.78 43.07
CA ILE A 110 -14.62 10.71 41.71
C ILE A 110 -15.31 11.80 40.92
N VAL A 111 -14.54 12.78 40.45
CA VAL A 111 -15.06 13.86 39.61
C VAL A 111 -14.48 13.70 38.20
N ILE A 112 -15.38 13.59 37.22
CA ILE A 112 -15.04 13.55 35.80
C ILE A 112 -15.15 14.99 35.26
N PRO A 113 -14.04 15.65 34.87
CA PRO A 113 -14.06 17.04 34.42
C PRO A 113 -14.85 17.27 33.13
N ALA A 114 -15.26 18.51 32.90
CA ALA A 114 -16.10 18.88 31.75
C ALA A 114 -15.44 18.68 30.37
N ASP A 115 -14.10 18.70 30.34
CA ASP A 115 -13.27 18.53 29.15
C ASP A 115 -12.73 17.11 28.99
N PHE A 116 -13.23 16.14 29.76
CA PHE A 116 -12.72 14.77 29.78
C PHE A 116 -12.77 14.11 28.39
N SER A 117 -13.95 14.04 27.76
CA SER A 117 -14.07 13.48 26.40
C SER A 117 -13.33 14.32 25.36
N ALA A 118 -13.28 15.65 25.53
CA ALA A 118 -12.59 16.54 24.61
C ALA A 118 -11.07 16.32 24.63
N LYS A 119 -10.46 16.15 25.81
CA LYS A 119 -9.05 15.80 25.97
C LYS A 119 -8.73 14.45 25.34
N ILE A 120 -9.56 13.43 25.53
CA ILE A 120 -9.39 12.14 24.85
C ILE A 120 -9.46 12.29 23.33
N ALA A 121 -10.38 13.09 22.81
CA ALA A 121 -10.52 13.34 21.37
C ALA A 121 -9.30 14.03 20.74
N THR A 122 -8.46 14.72 21.53
CA THR A 122 -7.23 15.37 21.02
C THR A 122 -6.18 14.40 20.48
N ILE A 123 -6.33 13.08 20.68
CA ILE A 123 -5.43 12.07 20.09
C ILE A 123 -5.33 12.16 18.57
N MET A 124 -6.37 12.69 17.91
CA MET A 124 -6.40 12.91 16.46
C MET A 124 -5.77 14.24 16.03
N THR A 125 -5.23 15.00 16.97
CA THR A 125 -4.62 16.31 16.73
C THR A 125 -3.10 16.24 16.93
N ASN A 126 -2.38 17.27 16.49
CA ASN A 126 -0.93 17.35 16.63
C ASN A 126 -0.45 17.56 18.08
N ASN A 127 -1.35 17.77 19.05
CA ASN A 127 -1.01 18.01 20.45
C ASN A 127 -1.93 17.22 21.40
N PRO A 128 -1.70 15.90 21.54
CA PRO A 128 -2.53 15.04 22.38
C PRO A 128 -2.42 15.44 23.86
N GLN A 129 -3.55 15.59 24.52
CA GLN A 129 -3.67 15.88 25.94
C GLN A 129 -4.15 14.64 26.71
N LYS A 130 -3.70 14.51 27.95
CA LYS A 130 -4.17 13.46 28.86
C LYS A 130 -5.45 13.94 29.56
N ALA A 131 -6.49 13.12 29.52
CA ALA A 131 -7.67 13.34 30.35
C ALA A 131 -7.39 12.90 31.79
N GLU A 132 -7.99 13.58 32.75
CA GLU A 132 -7.78 13.37 34.17
C GLU A 132 -9.12 13.07 34.84
N ILE A 133 -9.10 12.20 35.85
CA ILE A 133 -10.21 11.97 36.75
C ILE A 133 -9.73 12.39 38.14
N ILE A 134 -10.49 13.24 38.81
CA ILE A 134 -10.09 13.76 40.12
C ILE A 134 -10.63 12.82 41.19
N TYR A 135 -9.72 12.18 41.91
CA TYR A 135 -10.04 11.33 43.04
C TYR A 135 -9.70 12.04 44.35
N THR A 136 -10.71 12.26 45.19
CA THR A 136 -10.53 12.85 46.53
C THR A 136 -10.92 11.80 47.57
N VAL A 137 -10.13 11.62 48.63
CA VAL A 137 -10.39 10.61 49.67
C VAL A 137 -10.24 11.21 51.06
N ASN A 138 -11.13 10.80 51.97
CA ASN A 138 -11.05 11.18 53.37
C ASN A 138 -10.34 10.09 54.18
N GLU A 139 -9.03 10.23 54.34
CA GLU A 139 -8.23 9.27 55.13
C GLU A 139 -8.51 9.35 56.65
N LYS A 140 -9.21 10.39 57.13
CA LYS A 140 -9.50 10.58 58.56
C LYS A 140 -10.51 9.56 59.09
N ILE A 141 -11.45 9.12 58.27
CA ILE A 141 -12.59 8.30 58.72
C ILE A 141 -12.14 6.90 59.15
N ASN A 142 -11.25 6.29 58.37
CA ASN A 142 -10.79 4.92 58.59
C ASN A 142 -9.50 4.64 57.83
N ALA A 143 -8.56 3.89 58.42
CA ALA A 143 -7.26 3.59 57.82
C ALA A 143 -7.32 2.59 56.64
N ILE A 144 -8.39 1.80 56.53
CA ILE A 144 -8.57 0.77 55.48
C ILE A 144 -9.37 1.32 54.31
N SER A 145 -10.36 2.20 54.57
CA SER A 145 -11.23 2.75 53.53
C SER A 145 -10.47 3.35 52.33
N PRO A 146 -9.39 4.14 52.49
CA PRO A 146 -8.62 4.67 51.37
C PRO A 146 -8.06 3.60 50.44
N LYS A 147 -7.70 2.42 50.97
CA LYS A 147 -7.21 1.32 50.14
C LYS A 147 -8.32 0.68 49.32
N ILE A 148 -9.53 0.59 49.89
CA ILE A 148 -10.70 0.06 49.20
C ILE A 148 -11.18 1.05 48.12
N THR A 149 -11.36 2.32 48.47
CA THR A 149 -11.82 3.36 47.55
C THR A 149 -10.79 3.63 46.45
N ALA A 150 -9.49 3.59 46.74
CA ALA A 150 -8.45 3.71 45.72
C ALA A 150 -8.49 2.52 44.73
N LYS A 151 -8.74 1.30 45.21
CA LYS A 151 -8.92 0.14 44.32
C LYS A 151 -10.15 0.30 43.42
N GLY A 152 -11.23 0.87 43.96
CA GLY A 152 -12.40 1.29 43.19
C GLY A 152 -12.05 2.30 42.09
N ALA A 153 -11.35 3.39 42.45
CA ALA A 153 -10.90 4.41 41.51
C ALA A 153 -9.97 3.85 40.41
N SER A 154 -9.03 2.97 40.76
CA SER A 154 -8.20 2.28 39.76
C SER A 154 -9.02 1.40 38.82
N GLY A 155 -10.09 0.77 39.30
CA GLY A 155 -11.02 0.03 38.45
C GLY A 155 -11.70 0.92 37.41
N VAL A 156 -12.08 2.14 37.80
CA VAL A 156 -12.62 3.15 36.87
C VAL A 156 -11.59 3.52 35.80
N ILE A 157 -10.34 3.76 36.19
CA ILE A 157 -9.25 4.09 35.26
C ILE A 157 -9.00 2.93 34.28
N GLU A 158 -9.00 1.68 34.76
CA GLU A 158 -8.79 0.50 33.92
C GLU A 158 -9.89 0.35 32.87
N GLU A 159 -11.15 0.54 33.28
CA GLU A 159 -12.30 0.50 32.38
C GLU A 159 -12.25 1.60 31.31
N VAL A 160 -11.86 2.82 31.70
CA VAL A 160 -11.63 3.92 30.74
C VAL A 160 -10.55 3.53 29.74
N ASN A 161 -9.43 3.00 30.19
CA ASN A 161 -8.32 2.60 29.32
C ASN A 161 -8.76 1.49 28.36
N GLN A 162 -9.49 0.48 28.83
CA GLN A 162 -10.00 -0.60 27.98
C GLN A 162 -10.99 -0.09 26.92
N ASN A 163 -11.97 0.74 27.32
CA ASN A 163 -12.92 1.33 26.38
C ASN A 163 -12.23 2.25 25.37
N PHE A 164 -11.22 3.01 25.81
CA PHE A 164 -10.40 3.82 24.93
C PHE A 164 -9.62 2.96 23.93
N ILE A 165 -8.90 1.93 24.38
CA ILE A 165 -8.11 1.04 23.52
C ILE A 165 -9.02 0.33 22.52
N LYS A 166 -10.18 -0.18 22.97
CA LYS A 166 -11.18 -0.81 22.10
C LYS A 166 -11.71 0.14 21.02
N THR A 167 -11.98 1.40 21.40
CA THR A 167 -12.47 2.41 20.46
C THR A 167 -11.39 2.86 19.47
N ALA A 168 -10.16 3.09 19.95
CA ALA A 168 -9.02 3.47 19.15
C ALA A 168 -8.64 2.36 18.15
N ASN A 169 -8.46 1.12 18.63
CA ASN A 169 -8.15 -0.03 17.79
C ASN A 169 -9.28 -0.34 16.81
N GLY A 170 -10.54 -0.32 17.26
CA GLY A 170 -11.68 -0.53 16.37
C GLY A 170 -11.73 0.50 15.24
N THR A 171 -11.32 1.74 15.50
CA THR A 171 -11.21 2.78 14.46
C THR A 171 -10.05 2.53 13.51
N ILE A 172 -8.86 2.19 14.02
CA ILE A 172 -7.67 1.88 13.22
C ILE A 172 -7.94 0.67 12.31
N PHE A 173 -8.44 -0.43 12.87
CA PHE A 173 -8.71 -1.65 12.10
C PHE A 173 -9.85 -1.48 11.11
N ARG A 174 -10.84 -0.62 11.38
CA ARG A 174 -11.86 -0.25 10.39
C ARG A 174 -11.24 0.47 9.20
N ILE A 175 -10.33 1.42 9.43
CA ILE A 175 -9.59 2.09 8.35
C ILE A 175 -8.75 1.07 7.55
N PHE A 176 -8.08 0.14 8.24
CA PHE A 176 -7.34 -0.93 7.57
C PHE A 176 -8.24 -1.83 6.73
N ASN A 177 -9.42 -2.20 7.24
CA ASN A 177 -10.40 -3.00 6.52
C ASN A 177 -10.91 -2.28 5.25
N GLU A 178 -11.26 -1.00 5.38
CA GLU A 178 -11.64 -0.15 4.24
C GLU A 178 -10.54 -0.10 3.17
N ILE A 179 -9.28 0.10 3.57
CA ILE A 179 -8.12 0.10 2.66
C ILE A 179 -7.92 -1.29 2.02
N GLY A 180 -8.04 -2.37 2.80
CA GLY A 180 -7.92 -3.74 2.32
C GLY A 180 -9.00 -4.10 1.29
N VAL A 181 -10.24 -3.67 1.52
CA VAL A 181 -11.36 -3.86 0.57
C VAL A 181 -11.12 -3.08 -0.73
N GLU A 182 -10.69 -1.81 -0.65
CA GLU A 182 -10.40 -1.01 -1.85
C GLU A 182 -9.23 -1.60 -2.64
N LEU A 183 -8.15 -2.02 -1.97
CA LEU A 183 -7.02 -2.69 -2.61
C LEU A 183 -7.42 -4.01 -3.29
N GLN A 184 -8.31 -4.79 -2.69
CA GLN A 184 -8.84 -6.02 -3.30
C GLN A 184 -9.64 -5.72 -4.57
N ASN A 185 -10.48 -4.68 -4.55
CA ASN A 185 -11.29 -4.27 -5.70
C ASN A 185 -10.41 -3.75 -6.84
N GLN A 186 -9.33 -3.04 -6.52
CA GLN A 186 -8.37 -2.50 -7.48
C GLN A 186 -7.28 -3.51 -7.89
N LEU A 187 -7.20 -4.68 -7.26
CA LEU A 187 -6.18 -5.68 -7.53
C LEU A 187 -6.10 -6.08 -9.02
N PRO A 188 -7.21 -6.32 -9.74
CA PRO A 188 -7.15 -6.61 -11.18
C PRO A 188 -6.61 -5.43 -12.00
N THR A 189 -6.90 -4.20 -11.58
CA THR A 189 -6.39 -2.97 -12.21
C THR A 189 -4.88 -2.87 -11.98
N ILE A 190 -4.41 -3.12 -10.77
CA ILE A 190 -2.98 -3.12 -10.40
C ILE A 190 -2.22 -4.19 -11.18
N GLU A 191 -2.77 -5.40 -11.31
CA GLU A 191 -2.19 -6.48 -12.12
C GLU A 191 -2.12 -6.12 -13.62
N LYS A 192 -3.17 -5.49 -14.17
CA LYS A 192 -3.16 -4.96 -15.55
C LYS A 192 -2.11 -3.87 -15.74
N LEU A 193 -1.97 -2.96 -14.78
CA LEU A 193 -1.00 -1.87 -14.82
C LEU A 193 0.44 -2.39 -14.76
N LYS A 194 0.69 -3.41 -13.93
CA LYS A 194 1.95 -4.16 -13.87
C LYS A 194 2.27 -4.81 -15.22
N ALA A 195 1.32 -5.51 -15.81
CA ALA A 195 1.49 -6.14 -17.12
C ALA A 195 1.78 -5.10 -18.22
N LEU A 196 1.11 -3.94 -18.19
CA LEU A 196 1.33 -2.84 -19.11
C LEU A 196 2.73 -2.24 -18.96
N VAL A 197 3.17 -1.97 -17.73
CA VAL A 197 4.49 -1.41 -17.42
C VAL A 197 5.60 -2.35 -17.89
N PHE A 198 5.51 -3.65 -17.63
CA PHE A 198 6.50 -4.63 -18.10
C PHE A 198 6.50 -4.80 -19.61
N ARG A 199 5.32 -4.79 -20.24
CA ARG A 199 5.22 -4.82 -21.71
C ARG A 199 5.87 -3.59 -22.34
N LEU A 200 5.59 -2.40 -21.81
CA LEU A 200 6.19 -1.16 -22.28
C LEU A 200 7.71 -1.16 -22.06
N GLU A 201 8.20 -1.62 -20.89
CA GLU A 201 9.64 -1.74 -20.59
C GLU A 201 10.34 -2.65 -21.61
N GLY A 202 9.70 -3.75 -22.01
CA GLY A 202 10.21 -4.66 -23.05
C GLY A 202 10.20 -4.07 -24.46
N MET A 203 9.26 -3.17 -24.78
CA MET A 203 9.13 -2.55 -26.10
C MET A 203 10.01 -1.29 -26.29
N PHE A 204 10.54 -0.71 -25.21
CA PHE A 204 11.35 0.52 -25.26
C PHE A 204 12.56 0.47 -26.24
N PRO A 205 13.31 -0.64 -26.34
CA PRO A 205 14.37 -0.77 -27.35
C PRO A 205 13.85 -0.66 -28.80
N GLU A 206 12.69 -1.25 -29.09
CA GLU A 206 12.06 -1.19 -30.41
C GLU A 206 11.55 0.23 -30.71
N ILE A 207 10.98 0.91 -29.71
CA ILE A 207 10.53 2.31 -29.83
C ILE A 207 11.73 3.24 -30.11
N ASN A 208 12.84 3.08 -29.38
CA ASN A 208 14.08 3.83 -29.62
C ASN A 208 14.58 3.64 -31.06
N GLN A 209 14.60 2.41 -31.56
CA GLN A 209 15.00 2.12 -32.94
C GLN A 209 14.02 2.67 -33.98
N ALA A 210 12.71 2.64 -33.71
CA ALA A 210 11.69 3.15 -34.62
C ALA A 210 11.75 4.68 -34.76
N VAL A 211 11.92 5.40 -33.64
CA VAL A 211 12.09 6.87 -33.64
C VAL A 211 13.39 7.27 -34.34
N GLY A 212 14.50 6.55 -34.10
CA GLY A 212 15.77 6.79 -34.79
C GLY A 212 15.70 6.58 -36.30
N ARG A 213 15.02 5.52 -36.75
CA ARG A 213 14.75 5.29 -38.19
C ARG A 213 13.86 6.38 -38.78
N GLY A 214 12.78 6.74 -38.10
CA GLY A 214 11.86 7.80 -38.53
C GLY A 214 12.55 9.15 -38.73
N LEU A 215 13.47 9.52 -37.84
CA LEU A 215 14.28 10.74 -38.00
C LEU A 215 15.16 10.72 -39.26
N THR A 216 15.81 9.58 -39.52
CA THR A 216 16.67 9.39 -40.69
C THR A 216 15.87 9.48 -41.99
N ASP A 217 14.69 8.87 -42.02
CA ASP A 217 13.84 8.83 -43.21
C ASP A 217 13.21 10.20 -43.50
N VAL A 218 12.76 10.92 -42.48
CA VAL A 218 12.25 12.31 -42.63
C VAL A 218 13.35 13.25 -43.11
N GLU A 219 14.59 13.08 -42.65
CA GLU A 219 15.72 13.89 -43.09
C GLU A 219 16.08 13.65 -44.56
N ARG A 220 16.08 12.39 -45.02
CA ARG A 220 16.25 12.06 -46.44
C ARG A 220 15.11 12.62 -47.29
N ALA A 221 13.86 12.47 -46.84
CA ALA A 221 12.69 12.96 -47.57
C ALA A 221 12.69 14.49 -47.71
N ALA A 222 13.11 15.21 -46.66
CA ALA A 222 13.29 16.66 -46.69
C ALA A 222 14.38 17.10 -47.68
N GLN A 223 15.51 16.37 -47.76
CA GLN A 223 16.56 16.64 -48.75
C GLN A 223 16.09 16.45 -50.19
N ILE A 224 15.30 15.39 -50.45
CA ILE A 224 14.70 15.15 -51.77
C ILE A 224 13.75 16.29 -52.13
N ALA A 225 12.85 16.69 -51.22
CA ALA A 225 11.91 17.78 -51.45
C ALA A 225 12.64 19.12 -51.75
N ALA A 226 13.72 19.42 -51.01
CA ALA A 226 14.54 20.61 -51.24
C ALA A 226 15.21 20.60 -52.62
N LYS A 227 15.73 19.45 -53.07
CA LYS A 227 16.33 19.30 -54.40
C LYS A 227 15.30 19.50 -55.51
N VAL A 228 14.10 18.92 -55.38
CA VAL A 228 13.00 19.12 -56.34
C VAL A 228 12.56 20.59 -56.38
N GLN A 229 12.53 21.27 -55.24
CA GLN A 229 12.23 22.71 -55.17
C GLN A 229 13.27 23.57 -55.89
N GLN A 230 14.55 23.17 -55.86
CA GLN A 230 15.64 23.87 -56.54
C GLN A 230 15.60 23.70 -58.06
N ASP A 231 15.18 22.52 -58.55
CA ASP A 231 15.18 22.19 -59.98
C ASP A 231 13.89 22.64 -60.70
N LEU A 232 12.79 22.88 -59.96
CA LEU A 232 11.49 23.31 -60.51
C LEU A 232 11.54 24.57 -61.41
N PRO A 233 12.28 25.66 -61.05
CA PRO A 233 12.42 26.82 -61.92
C PRO A 233 13.07 26.51 -63.27
N LEU A 234 14.02 25.57 -63.32
CA LEU A 234 14.67 25.14 -64.55
C LEU A 234 13.69 24.38 -65.45
N VAL A 235 12.85 23.52 -64.87
CA VAL A 235 11.79 22.80 -65.60
C VAL A 235 10.74 23.75 -66.15
N ALA A 236 10.36 24.78 -65.39
CA ALA A 236 9.44 25.82 -65.84
C ALA A 236 10.00 26.62 -67.02
N GLN A 237 11.28 26.99 -66.96
CA GLN A 237 11.95 27.68 -68.05
C GLN A 237 12.04 26.82 -69.31
N LEU A 238 12.43 25.55 -69.17
CA LEU A 238 12.50 24.59 -70.28
C LEU A 238 11.13 24.37 -70.95
N GLY A 239 10.06 24.26 -70.17
CA GLY A 239 8.69 24.14 -70.70
C GLY A 239 8.26 25.37 -71.51
N LYS A 240 8.62 26.56 -71.04
CA LYS A 240 8.36 27.82 -71.73
C LYS A 240 9.16 27.94 -73.04
N ASP A 241 10.46 27.68 -72.99
CA ASP A 241 11.35 27.72 -74.16
C ASP A 241 10.91 26.71 -75.23
N GLY A 242 10.47 25.51 -74.80
CA GLY A 242 9.91 24.50 -75.70
C GLY A 242 8.60 24.95 -76.36
N THR A 243 7.72 25.61 -75.60
CA THR A 243 6.44 26.13 -76.12
C THR A 243 6.69 27.22 -77.17
N ASP A 244 7.62 28.14 -76.90
CA ASP A 244 8.02 29.21 -77.83
C ASP A 244 8.65 28.64 -79.11
N PHE A 245 9.49 27.62 -78.99
CA PHE A 245 10.05 26.92 -80.15
C PHE A 245 8.95 26.26 -81.00
N SER A 246 8.01 25.56 -80.36
CA SER A 246 6.90 24.89 -81.05
C SER A 246 6.03 25.91 -81.80
N ASN A 247 5.72 27.06 -81.20
CA ASN A 247 4.96 28.12 -81.88
C ASN A 247 5.69 28.63 -83.12
N ARG A 248 6.99 28.93 -83.01
CA ARG A 248 7.82 29.40 -84.14
C ARG A 248 7.91 28.37 -85.26
N LEU A 249 8.02 27.08 -84.93
CA LEU A 249 8.04 26.00 -85.91
C LEU A 249 6.69 25.88 -86.64
N GLY A 250 5.57 26.05 -85.91
CA GLY A 250 4.24 26.08 -86.51
C GLY A 250 4.05 27.21 -87.53
N ASP A 251 4.52 28.41 -87.18
CA ASP A 251 4.49 29.57 -88.08
C ASP A 251 5.35 29.35 -89.33
N PHE A 252 6.55 28.78 -89.17
CA PHE A 252 7.44 28.45 -90.28
C PHE A 252 6.82 27.44 -91.25
N LEU A 253 6.21 26.38 -90.73
CA LEU A 253 5.56 25.35 -91.56
C LEU A 253 4.36 25.91 -92.32
N THR A 254 3.55 26.76 -91.70
CA THR A 254 2.40 27.41 -92.35
C THR A 254 2.86 28.34 -93.48
N LYS A 255 3.87 29.19 -93.24
CA LYS A 255 4.45 30.04 -94.30
C LYS A 255 5.05 29.24 -95.45
N SER A 256 5.61 28.06 -95.16
CA SER A 256 6.19 27.16 -96.16
C SER A 256 5.11 26.51 -97.03
N GLU A 257 3.98 26.12 -96.43
CA GLU A 257 2.78 25.65 -97.13
C GLU A 257 2.25 26.71 -98.10
N ASP A 258 2.05 27.94 -97.61
CA ASP A 258 1.55 29.07 -98.41
C ASP A 258 2.48 29.37 -99.60
N ALA A 259 3.80 29.37 -99.36
CA ALA A 259 4.79 29.60 -100.40
C ALA A 259 4.73 28.52 -101.51
N LEU A 260 4.58 27.25 -101.14
CA LEU A 260 4.47 26.14 -102.10
C LEU A 260 3.18 26.20 -102.91
N ILE A 261 2.06 26.55 -102.27
CA ILE A 261 0.78 26.77 -102.97
C ILE A 261 0.94 27.91 -103.99
N SER A 262 1.62 28.99 -103.62
CA SER A 262 1.81 30.16 -104.49
C SER A 262 2.71 29.91 -105.72
N VAL A 263 3.73 29.05 -105.59
CA VAL A 263 4.68 28.75 -106.67
C VAL A 263 4.22 27.58 -107.55
N SER A 264 3.25 26.80 -107.09
CA SER A 264 2.73 25.63 -107.81
C SER A 264 2.25 25.92 -109.25
N PRO A 265 1.50 27.01 -109.53
CA PRO A 265 1.13 27.38 -110.90
C PRO A 265 2.34 27.63 -111.81
N THR A 266 3.41 28.22 -111.26
CA THR A 266 4.66 28.50 -111.99
C THR A 266 5.39 27.21 -112.34
N ILE A 267 5.48 26.25 -111.42
CA ILE A 267 6.09 24.93 -111.69
C ILE A 267 5.30 24.19 -112.78
N LYS A 268 3.97 24.25 -112.73
CA LYS A 268 3.12 23.65 -113.77
C LYS A 268 3.33 24.31 -115.13
N ALA A 269 3.44 25.64 -115.17
CA ALA A 269 3.75 26.38 -116.39
C ALA A 269 5.14 26.00 -116.92
N ASP A 270 6.15 25.86 -116.06
CA ASP A 270 7.49 25.41 -116.44
C ASP A 270 7.46 24.00 -117.03
N LEU A 271 6.77 23.04 -116.41
CA LEU A 271 6.58 21.69 -116.94
C LEU A 271 5.88 21.69 -118.31
N ALA A 272 4.89 22.55 -118.51
CA ALA A 272 4.23 22.72 -119.81
C ALA A 272 5.19 23.31 -120.86
N LEU A 273 6.05 24.26 -120.49
CA LEU A 273 7.10 24.80 -121.37
C LEU A 273 8.13 23.73 -121.75
N LEU A 274 8.51 22.85 -120.82
CA LEU A 274 9.36 21.70 -121.11
C LEU A 274 8.71 20.77 -122.15
N GLN A 275 7.41 20.51 -122.01
CA GLN A 275 6.67 19.66 -122.94
C GLN A 275 6.61 20.29 -124.33
N GLN A 276 6.36 21.60 -124.41
CA GLN A 276 6.38 22.34 -125.68
C GLN A 276 7.76 22.31 -126.35
N ALA A 277 8.84 22.39 -125.57
CA ALA A 277 10.20 22.26 -126.10
C ALA A 277 10.45 20.87 -126.68
N ALA A 278 10.03 19.81 -125.96
CA ALA A 278 10.13 18.43 -126.45
C ALA A 278 9.29 18.20 -127.72
N ALA A 279 8.04 18.68 -127.75
CA ALA A 279 7.17 18.58 -128.91
C ALA A 279 7.70 19.36 -130.13
N ALA A 280 8.29 20.55 -129.92
CA ALA A 280 8.92 21.31 -131.00
C ALA A 280 10.13 20.56 -131.59
N ALA A 281 10.92 19.88 -130.74
CA ALA A 281 12.03 19.05 -131.16
C ALA A 281 11.57 17.82 -131.95
N GLU A 282 10.45 17.22 -131.56
CA GLU A 282 9.83 16.08 -132.23
C GLU A 282 9.32 16.49 -133.63
N GLN A 283 8.58 17.61 -133.71
CA GLN A 283 8.12 18.18 -134.98
C GLN A 283 9.29 18.53 -135.91
N LEU A 284 10.37 19.09 -135.38
CA LEU A 284 11.57 19.37 -136.18
C LEU A 284 12.17 18.08 -136.74
N ALA A 285 12.26 17.02 -135.94
CA ALA A 285 12.78 15.74 -136.40
C ALA A 285 11.94 15.17 -137.56
N VAL A 286 10.60 15.23 -137.46
CA VAL A 286 9.68 14.83 -138.54
C VAL A 286 9.91 15.68 -139.80
N VAL A 287 10.03 17.01 -139.67
CA VAL A 287 10.27 17.92 -140.80
C VAL A 287 11.60 17.61 -141.50
N LEU A 288 12.65 17.30 -140.73
CA LEU A 288 13.95 16.92 -141.28
C LEU A 288 13.93 15.55 -141.97
N GLN A 289 13.04 14.64 -141.55
CA GLN A 289 12.90 13.29 -142.10
C GLN A 289 12.10 13.27 -143.41
N GLU A 290 10.95 13.95 -143.45
CA GLU A 290 9.98 13.82 -144.55
C GLU A 290 10.11 14.90 -145.64
N ASN A 291 10.39 16.16 -145.27
CA ASN A 291 10.19 17.31 -146.15
C ASN A 291 11.47 17.91 -146.76
N LYS A 292 12.66 17.39 -146.38
CA LYS A 292 13.99 17.88 -146.81
C LYS A 292 14.02 19.40 -147.06
N PRO A 293 13.75 20.20 -146.01
CA PRO A 293 13.60 21.65 -146.15
C PRO A 293 14.86 22.31 -146.69
N ASP A 294 14.69 23.51 -147.27
CA ASP A 294 15.82 24.34 -147.69
C ASP A 294 16.86 24.47 -146.56
N PRO A 295 18.17 24.30 -146.84
CA PRO A 295 19.23 24.32 -145.82
C PRO A 295 19.21 25.55 -144.90
N ALA A 296 18.82 26.73 -145.39
CA ALA A 296 18.75 27.94 -144.58
C ALA A 296 17.58 27.88 -143.59
N VAL A 297 16.43 27.36 -144.03
CA VAL A 297 15.23 27.16 -143.20
C VAL A 297 15.47 26.08 -142.14
N ALA A 298 16.10 24.97 -142.53
CA ALA A 298 16.47 23.88 -141.62
C ALA A 298 17.38 24.38 -140.49
N LYS A 299 18.41 25.17 -140.83
CA LYS A 299 19.33 25.75 -139.85
C LYS A 299 18.62 26.68 -138.86
N ALA A 300 17.75 27.57 -139.36
CA ALA A 300 17.02 28.50 -138.50
C ALA A 300 16.11 27.76 -137.50
N LEU A 301 15.39 26.73 -137.96
CA LEU A 301 14.55 25.88 -137.11
C LEU A 301 15.37 25.06 -136.11
N ILE A 302 16.52 24.53 -136.51
CA ILE A 302 17.45 23.84 -135.62
C ILE A 302 17.99 24.79 -134.54
N ASP A 303 18.46 25.99 -134.90
CA ASP A 303 18.98 26.97 -133.95
C ASP A 303 17.92 27.41 -132.94
N GLN A 304 16.68 27.63 -133.40
CA GLN A 304 15.56 27.94 -132.52
C GLN A 304 15.25 26.78 -131.56
N THR A 305 15.28 25.55 -132.04
CA THR A 305 15.02 24.35 -131.24
C THR A 305 16.13 24.11 -130.23
N ILE A 306 17.41 24.24 -130.62
CA ILE A 306 18.55 24.16 -129.71
C ILE A 306 18.41 25.17 -128.56
N LYS A 307 18.03 26.42 -128.85
CA LYS A 307 17.78 27.43 -127.80
C LYS A 307 16.68 26.99 -126.84
N ARG A 308 15.54 26.50 -127.36
CA ARG A 308 14.42 25.98 -126.54
C ARG A 308 14.84 24.81 -125.67
N LEU A 309 15.55 23.84 -126.23
CA LEU A 309 16.02 22.66 -125.50
C LEU A 309 17.08 22.99 -124.45
N THR A 310 17.95 23.97 -124.70
CA THR A 310 18.93 24.44 -123.73
C THR A 310 18.24 25.10 -122.53
N VAL A 311 17.24 25.95 -122.78
CA VAL A 311 16.40 26.52 -121.72
C VAL A 311 15.65 25.42 -120.97
N ALA A 312 15.08 24.45 -121.70
CA ALA A 312 14.36 23.33 -121.11
C ALA A 312 15.27 22.49 -120.19
N ALA A 313 16.50 22.18 -120.61
CA ALA A 313 17.47 21.49 -119.75
C ALA A 313 17.79 22.28 -118.48
N SER A 314 17.93 23.61 -118.57
CA SER A 314 18.19 24.47 -117.41
C SER A 314 17.00 24.55 -116.44
N VAL A 315 15.78 24.70 -116.96
CA VAL A 315 14.55 24.71 -116.14
C VAL A 315 14.35 23.35 -115.47
N THR A 316 14.57 22.26 -116.20
CA THR A 316 14.49 20.90 -115.65
C THR A 316 15.49 20.69 -114.50
N ASP A 317 16.72 21.21 -114.63
CA ASP A 317 17.71 21.14 -113.55
C ASP A 317 17.29 21.92 -112.31
N LYS A 318 16.75 23.14 -112.47
CA LYS A 318 16.25 23.96 -111.37
C LYS A 318 15.07 23.28 -110.64
N LEU A 319 14.12 22.72 -111.39
CA LEU A 319 13.00 21.96 -110.82
C LEU A 319 13.47 20.72 -110.07
N LYS A 320 14.43 19.99 -110.64
CA LYS A 320 15.06 18.83 -109.98
C LYS A 320 15.72 19.26 -108.67
N GLN A 321 16.56 20.30 -108.67
CA GLN A 321 17.21 20.81 -107.47
C GLN A 321 16.20 21.26 -106.39
N ALA A 322 15.11 21.92 -106.80
CA ALA A 322 14.06 22.35 -105.88
C ALA A 322 13.36 21.14 -105.22
N LEU A 323 13.01 20.11 -106.01
CA LEU A 323 12.40 18.89 -105.47
C LEU A 323 13.38 18.09 -104.61
N THR A 324 14.67 18.02 -104.95
CA THR A 324 15.68 17.35 -104.11
C THR A 324 15.80 18.01 -102.73
N ARG A 325 15.81 19.34 -102.66
CA ARG A 325 15.82 20.05 -101.35
C ARG A 325 14.57 19.77 -100.52
N LEU A 326 13.43 19.56 -101.17
CA LEU A 326 12.19 19.17 -100.48
C LEU A 326 12.20 17.70 -100.04
N GLU A 327 12.85 16.83 -100.82
CA GLU A 327 13.01 15.40 -100.50
C GLU A 327 13.90 15.19 -99.26
N ASP A 328 14.98 15.97 -99.12
CA ASP A 328 15.85 15.95 -97.93
C ASP A 328 15.10 16.27 -96.63
N ILE A 329 13.96 16.98 -96.73
CA ILE A 329 13.12 17.37 -95.60
C ILE A 329 12.01 16.33 -95.34
N SER A 330 11.72 15.42 -96.29
CA SER A 330 10.52 14.57 -96.28
C SER A 330 10.79 13.05 -96.31
N ASP A 331 11.61 12.57 -95.37
CA ASP A 331 11.96 11.13 -95.18
C ASP A 331 12.52 10.42 -96.44
N GLY A 332 12.91 11.17 -97.47
CA GLY A 332 13.78 10.72 -98.56
C GLY A 332 13.19 9.75 -99.59
N THR A 333 11.86 9.53 -99.64
CA THR A 333 11.26 8.52 -100.54
C THR A 333 10.12 8.98 -101.46
N ARG A 334 9.50 10.14 -101.21
CA ARG A 334 8.22 10.50 -101.83
C ARG A 334 8.38 11.23 -103.17
N LEU A 335 9.38 12.08 -103.31
CA LEU A 335 9.62 12.88 -104.51
C LEU A 335 10.69 12.28 -105.43
N MET A 336 11.44 11.27 -104.93
CA MET A 336 12.44 10.54 -105.73
C MET A 336 11.96 10.11 -107.13
N PRO A 337 10.73 9.58 -107.33
CA PRO A 337 10.24 9.22 -108.67
C PRO A 337 10.18 10.42 -109.63
N ALA A 338 9.71 11.59 -109.15
CA ALA A 338 9.63 12.81 -109.96
C ALA A 338 11.02 13.41 -110.23
N ILE A 339 11.89 13.44 -109.21
CA ILE A 339 13.29 13.89 -109.32
C ILE A 339 14.04 13.06 -110.36
N ASN A 340 13.90 11.74 -110.32
CA ASN A 340 14.55 10.82 -111.28
C ASN A 340 14.05 11.05 -112.71
N LYS A 341 12.74 11.24 -112.91
CA LYS A 341 12.18 11.53 -114.25
C LYS A 341 12.62 12.90 -114.79
N LEU A 342 12.70 13.92 -113.95
CA LEU A 342 13.29 15.22 -114.33
C LEU A 342 14.77 15.07 -114.71
N GLY A 343 15.54 14.28 -113.96
CA GLY A 343 16.93 13.97 -114.30
C GLY A 343 17.06 13.31 -115.69
N GLN A 344 16.18 12.34 -115.99
CA GLN A 344 16.14 11.71 -117.32
C GLN A 344 15.77 12.71 -118.42
N ALA A 345 14.75 13.55 -118.21
CA ALA A 345 14.36 14.59 -119.17
C ALA A 345 15.50 15.58 -119.44
N GLN A 346 16.22 16.01 -118.39
CA GLN A 346 17.37 16.91 -118.51
C GLN A 346 18.48 16.31 -119.39
N SER A 347 18.91 15.08 -119.11
CA SER A 347 19.93 14.39 -119.90
C SER A 347 19.53 14.25 -121.36
N ARG A 348 18.25 13.94 -121.62
CA ARG A 348 17.74 13.80 -122.99
C ARG A 348 17.63 15.13 -123.72
N PHE A 349 17.25 16.22 -123.05
CA PHE A 349 17.30 17.55 -123.66
C PHE A 349 18.73 17.94 -124.08
N GLN A 350 19.73 17.62 -123.25
CA GLN A 350 21.13 17.85 -123.58
C GLN A 350 21.60 16.98 -124.76
N GLU A 351 21.17 15.71 -124.80
CA GLU A 351 21.47 14.79 -125.91
C GLU A 351 20.83 15.23 -127.22
N GLN A 352 19.59 15.73 -127.17
CA GLN A 352 18.91 16.32 -128.32
C GLN A 352 19.64 17.56 -128.84
N VAL A 353 20.11 18.45 -127.95
CA VAL A 353 20.95 19.61 -128.35
C VAL A 353 22.22 19.15 -129.05
N ALA A 354 22.91 18.16 -128.49
CA ALA A 354 24.13 17.61 -129.10
C ALA A 354 23.86 16.98 -130.47
N THR A 355 22.74 16.25 -130.61
CA THR A 355 22.33 15.60 -131.85
C THR A 355 21.94 16.62 -132.92
N LEU A 356 21.12 17.62 -132.57
CA LEU A 356 20.77 18.73 -133.47
C LEU A 356 22.00 19.54 -133.90
N THR A 357 22.99 19.71 -133.02
CA THR A 357 24.25 20.39 -133.38
C THR A 357 25.04 19.58 -134.41
N LYS A 358 25.08 18.24 -134.30
CA LYS A 358 25.69 17.37 -135.32
C LYS A 358 24.95 17.46 -136.66
N ILE A 359 23.61 17.43 -136.62
CA ILE A 359 22.76 17.60 -137.81
C ILE A 359 23.05 18.97 -138.46
N LYS A 360 23.05 20.05 -137.68
CA LYS A 360 23.37 21.40 -138.16
C LYS A 360 24.75 21.47 -138.83
N ASN A 361 25.77 20.87 -138.21
CA ASN A 361 27.13 20.87 -138.75
C ASN A 361 27.23 20.13 -140.09
N ALA A 362 26.46 19.06 -140.30
CA ALA A 362 26.37 18.39 -141.60
C ALA A 362 25.77 19.33 -142.66
N ILE A 363 24.67 20.01 -142.33
CA ILE A 363 24.03 21.00 -143.22
C ILE A 363 24.96 22.19 -143.49
N ASP A 364 25.76 22.62 -142.51
CA ASP A 364 26.77 23.69 -142.66
C ASP A 364 27.88 23.32 -143.65
N LYS A 365 28.23 22.04 -143.78
CA LYS A 365 29.18 21.54 -144.78
C LYS A 365 28.57 21.31 -146.17
N GLY A 366 27.26 21.53 -146.32
CA GLY A 366 26.51 21.20 -147.55
C GLY A 366 26.22 19.70 -147.70
N GLU A 367 26.42 18.90 -146.65
CA GLU A 367 26.12 17.47 -146.62
C GLU A 367 24.64 17.24 -146.23
N GLN A 368 24.06 16.13 -146.69
CA GLN A 368 22.76 15.68 -146.19
C GLN A 368 22.95 15.02 -144.81
N PRO A 369 22.14 15.37 -143.79
CA PRO A 369 22.20 14.71 -142.48
C PRO A 369 22.02 13.19 -142.60
N ALA A 370 22.79 12.42 -141.84
CA ALA A 370 22.61 10.97 -141.79
C ALA A 370 21.21 10.62 -141.25
N ALA A 371 20.50 9.72 -141.95
CA ALA A 371 19.15 9.30 -141.57
C ALA A 371 19.10 8.76 -140.13
N GLU A 372 20.13 8.02 -139.70
CA GLU A 372 20.27 7.51 -138.34
C GLU A 372 20.29 8.62 -137.27
N LEU A 373 20.89 9.79 -137.56
CA LEU A 373 20.91 10.92 -136.62
C LEU A 373 19.53 11.58 -136.50
N VAL A 374 18.79 11.68 -137.61
CA VAL A 374 17.43 12.23 -137.63
C VAL A 374 16.47 11.27 -136.92
N ASP A 375 16.58 9.97 -137.16
CA ASP A 375 15.79 8.93 -136.48
C ASP A 375 16.08 8.89 -134.98
N HIS A 376 17.36 8.99 -134.58
CA HIS A 376 17.75 9.09 -133.17
C HIS A 376 17.16 10.35 -132.53
N MET A 377 17.23 11.49 -133.22
CA MET A 377 16.63 12.73 -132.75
C MET A 377 15.11 12.61 -132.57
N HIS A 378 14.40 11.99 -133.52
CA HIS A 378 12.97 11.74 -133.44
C HIS A 378 12.63 10.88 -132.22
N LYS A 379 13.33 9.76 -132.04
CA LYS A 379 13.14 8.87 -130.89
C LYS A 379 13.42 9.58 -129.56
N LEU A 380 14.52 10.33 -129.47
CA LEU A 380 14.86 11.10 -128.29
C LEU A 380 13.79 12.15 -127.98
N ALA A 381 13.27 12.84 -128.99
CA ALA A 381 12.25 13.86 -128.81
C ALA A 381 10.92 13.28 -128.31
N ALA A 382 10.44 12.20 -128.94
CA ALA A 382 9.21 11.51 -128.54
C ALA A 382 9.31 10.96 -127.10
N GLU A 383 10.43 10.32 -126.74
CA GLU A 383 10.64 9.79 -125.40
C GLU A 383 10.73 10.91 -124.34
N THR A 384 11.40 12.03 -124.64
CA THR A 384 11.42 13.19 -123.73
C THR A 384 10.04 13.82 -123.58
N ASN A 385 9.27 13.93 -124.67
CA ASN A 385 7.90 14.45 -124.64
C ASN A 385 7.00 13.57 -123.76
N ALA A 386 7.13 12.25 -123.85
CA ALA A 386 6.41 11.31 -123.00
C ALA A 386 6.81 11.44 -121.51
N ILE A 387 8.11 11.56 -121.20
CA ILE A 387 8.59 11.72 -119.81
C ILE A 387 8.06 13.01 -119.20
N VAL A 388 8.18 14.14 -119.90
CA VAL A 388 7.71 15.43 -119.40
C VAL A 388 6.18 15.46 -119.30
N GLY A 389 5.48 14.86 -120.26
CA GLY A 389 4.03 14.71 -120.23
C GLY A 389 3.52 13.90 -119.04
N ASP A 390 4.20 12.82 -118.65
CA ASP A 390 3.88 12.06 -117.44
C ASP A 390 4.06 12.88 -116.17
N ILE A 391 5.16 13.63 -116.05
CA ILE A 391 5.41 14.50 -114.89
C ILE A 391 4.32 15.57 -114.79
N LEU A 392 3.99 16.22 -115.92
CA LEU A 392 2.95 17.25 -115.97
C LEU A 392 1.57 16.68 -115.63
N GLY A 393 1.22 15.51 -116.18
CA GLY A 393 -0.08 14.86 -115.96
C GLY A 393 -0.30 14.40 -114.51
N ARG A 394 0.79 14.10 -113.79
CA ARG A 394 0.76 13.67 -112.37
C ARG A 394 1.00 14.82 -111.39
N TYR A 395 1.21 16.04 -111.89
CA TYR A 395 1.58 17.17 -111.02
C TYR A 395 0.47 17.52 -110.03
N ASP A 396 -0.76 17.75 -110.52
CA ASP A 396 -1.90 18.14 -109.67
C ASP A 396 -2.40 16.97 -108.80
N SER A 397 -2.33 15.73 -109.31
CA SER A 397 -2.94 14.55 -108.68
C SER A 397 -2.04 13.87 -107.67
N GLU A 398 -0.72 13.94 -107.83
CA GLU A 398 0.22 13.18 -107.01
C GLU A 398 1.35 14.04 -106.44
N ILE A 399 2.05 14.82 -107.28
CA ILE A 399 3.28 15.52 -106.85
C ILE A 399 2.95 16.64 -105.87
N GLN A 400 2.04 17.56 -106.22
CA GLN A 400 1.65 18.67 -105.36
C GLN A 400 1.00 18.19 -104.04
N PRO A 401 0.00 17.26 -104.05
CA PRO A 401 -0.59 16.76 -102.82
C PRO A 401 0.40 16.05 -101.89
N SER A 402 1.41 15.36 -102.45
CA SER A 402 2.42 14.65 -101.64
C SER A 402 3.29 15.61 -100.83
N VAL A 403 3.68 16.75 -101.42
CA VAL A 403 4.45 17.80 -100.72
C VAL A 403 3.59 18.48 -99.66
N LEU A 404 2.35 18.84 -99.96
CA LEU A 404 1.44 19.49 -99.01
C LEU A 404 1.12 18.57 -97.81
N ASN A 405 0.89 17.28 -98.04
CA ASN A 405 0.63 16.31 -96.98
C ASN A 405 1.85 16.13 -96.05
N ALA A 406 3.08 16.19 -96.58
CA ALA A 406 4.29 16.14 -95.75
C ALA A 406 4.36 17.34 -94.76
N ILE A 407 4.02 18.54 -95.22
CA ILE A 407 3.99 19.74 -94.37
C ILE A 407 2.87 19.67 -93.34
N GLU A 408 1.69 19.19 -93.73
CA GLU A 408 0.56 19.02 -92.81
C GLU A 408 0.84 17.99 -91.70
N GLN A 409 1.54 16.90 -92.03
CA GLN A 409 2.02 15.94 -91.03
C GLN A 409 2.98 16.61 -90.03
N ALA A 410 3.93 17.42 -90.51
CA ALA A 410 4.85 18.16 -89.65
C ALA A 410 4.10 19.16 -88.75
N LYS A 411 3.07 19.86 -89.26
CA LYS A 411 2.23 20.77 -88.48
C LYS A 411 1.51 20.04 -87.35
N LYS A 412 0.89 18.89 -87.64
CA LYS A 412 0.21 18.05 -86.63
C LYS A 412 1.17 17.54 -85.56
N ALA A 413 2.37 17.11 -85.95
CA ALA A 413 3.40 16.68 -85.00
C ALA A 413 3.81 17.84 -84.06
N ASN A 414 4.04 19.03 -84.62
CA ASN A 414 4.37 20.22 -83.84
C ASN A 414 3.24 20.64 -82.88
N GLN A 415 1.98 20.60 -83.31
CA GLN A 415 0.83 20.91 -82.46
C GLN A 415 0.72 19.98 -81.25
N ARG A 416 1.02 18.68 -81.42
CA ARG A 416 1.05 17.72 -80.30
C ARG A 416 2.15 18.06 -79.30
N VAL A 417 3.34 18.40 -79.78
CA VAL A 417 4.47 18.83 -78.93
C VAL A 417 4.09 20.09 -78.13
N GLY A 418 3.54 21.10 -78.80
CA GLY A 418 3.06 22.32 -78.14
C GLY A 418 1.99 22.07 -77.08
N ALA A 419 1.03 21.18 -77.34
CA ALA A 419 -0.01 20.83 -76.38
C ALA A 419 0.54 20.15 -75.12
N VAL A 420 1.48 19.20 -75.27
CA VAL A 420 2.11 18.51 -74.14
C VAL A 420 2.95 19.48 -73.30
N LEU A 421 3.71 20.37 -73.95
CA LEU A 421 4.52 21.38 -73.26
C LEU A 421 3.65 22.40 -72.51
N THR A 422 2.53 22.81 -73.11
CA THR A 422 1.56 23.72 -72.47
C THR A 422 0.93 23.08 -71.24
N ASP A 423 0.48 21.81 -71.34
CA ASP A 423 -0.09 21.07 -70.19
C ASP A 423 0.96 20.89 -69.07
N ALA A 424 2.21 20.58 -69.44
CA ALA A 424 3.31 20.48 -68.49
C ALA A 424 3.55 21.81 -67.75
N VAL A 425 3.62 22.93 -68.48
CA VAL A 425 3.81 24.27 -67.87
C VAL A 425 2.63 24.67 -66.98
N GLN A 426 1.39 24.35 -67.37
CA GLN A 426 0.19 24.66 -66.59
C GLN A 426 0.09 23.88 -65.27
N LYS A 427 0.64 22.65 -65.21
CA LYS A 427 0.62 21.81 -64.01
C LYS A 427 1.77 22.08 -63.03
N LEU A 428 2.84 22.77 -63.46
CA LEU A 428 3.99 23.08 -62.60
C LEU A 428 3.67 23.88 -61.32
N PRO A 429 2.73 24.85 -61.31
CA PRO A 429 2.35 25.54 -60.07
C PRO A 429 1.77 24.61 -59.01
N GLU A 430 0.96 23.62 -59.42
CA GLU A 430 0.40 22.63 -58.49
C GLU A 430 1.48 21.72 -57.92
N VAL A 431 2.40 21.23 -58.76
CA VAL A 431 3.56 20.45 -58.34
C VAL A 431 4.42 21.25 -57.35
N THR A 432 4.64 22.53 -57.62
CA THR A 432 5.37 23.45 -56.74
C THR A 432 4.71 23.56 -55.37
N ARG A 433 3.38 23.72 -55.32
CA ARG A 433 2.62 23.79 -54.07
C ARG A 433 2.72 22.48 -53.28
N VAL A 434 2.53 21.33 -53.93
CA VAL A 434 2.61 20.01 -53.29
C VAL A 434 3.99 19.77 -52.69
N VAL A 435 5.07 20.07 -53.42
CA VAL A 435 6.44 19.91 -52.93
C VAL A 435 6.71 20.83 -51.72
N GLN A 436 6.20 22.07 -51.74
CA GLN A 436 6.33 23.00 -50.60
C GLN A 436 5.57 22.52 -49.36
N ASP A 437 4.33 22.02 -49.54
CA ASP A 437 3.51 21.50 -48.43
C ASP A 437 4.14 20.25 -47.82
N VAL A 438 4.68 19.35 -48.66
CA VAL A 438 5.41 18.15 -48.23
C VAL A 438 6.71 18.51 -47.50
N ALA A 439 7.48 19.49 -47.99
CA ALA A 439 8.69 19.96 -47.33
C ALA A 439 8.39 20.54 -45.92
N LYS A 440 7.30 21.30 -45.79
CA LYS A 440 6.82 21.80 -44.49
C LYS A 440 6.39 20.67 -43.55
N ALA A 441 5.64 19.69 -44.07
CA ALA A 441 5.19 18.54 -43.28
C ALA A 441 6.38 17.72 -42.74
N PHE A 442 7.42 17.50 -43.55
CA PHE A 442 8.64 16.84 -43.09
C PHE A 442 9.41 17.66 -42.06
N ALA A 443 9.49 18.99 -42.22
CA ALA A 443 10.11 19.86 -41.20
C ALA A 443 9.38 19.79 -39.85
N THR A 444 8.05 19.78 -39.85
CA THR A 444 7.23 19.60 -38.64
C THR A 444 7.42 18.20 -38.03
N GLY A 445 7.32 17.15 -38.85
CA GLY A 445 7.50 15.76 -38.39
C GLY A 445 8.90 15.51 -37.81
N LYS A 446 9.95 16.13 -38.38
CA LYS A 446 11.31 16.09 -37.83
C LYS A 446 11.36 16.69 -36.43
N LYS A 447 10.75 17.86 -36.23
CA LYS A 447 10.74 18.57 -34.94
C LYS A 447 10.02 17.77 -33.85
N GLU A 448 8.89 17.15 -34.18
CA GLU A 448 8.16 16.30 -33.24
C GLU A 448 8.94 15.03 -32.89
N LEU A 449 9.50 14.33 -33.89
CA LEU A 449 10.33 13.14 -33.65
C LEU A 449 11.61 13.46 -32.86
N GLN A 450 12.22 14.63 -33.04
CA GLN A 450 13.36 15.08 -32.24
C GLN A 450 12.95 15.35 -30.78
N THR A 451 11.78 15.93 -30.57
CA THR A 451 11.22 16.15 -29.22
C THR A 451 10.96 14.82 -28.52
N ILE A 452 10.39 13.84 -29.25
CA ILE A 452 10.19 12.48 -28.75
C ILE A 452 11.54 11.84 -28.42
N GLN A 453 12.54 11.90 -29.32
CA GLN A 453 13.87 11.34 -29.11
C GLN A 453 14.59 11.94 -27.90
N GLN A 454 14.45 13.24 -27.64
CA GLN A 454 15.04 13.91 -26.48
C GLN A 454 14.40 13.50 -25.15
N ASN A 455 13.09 13.28 -25.14
CA ASN A 455 12.35 12.91 -23.93
C ASN A 455 12.32 11.40 -23.67
N LEU A 456 12.58 10.57 -24.69
CA LEU A 456 12.52 9.11 -24.63
C LEU A 456 13.40 8.49 -23.54
N PRO A 457 14.67 8.95 -23.31
CA PRO A 457 15.50 8.44 -22.22
C PRO A 457 14.91 8.73 -20.84
N THR A 458 14.28 9.89 -20.65
CA THR A 458 13.62 10.25 -19.39
C THR A 458 12.42 9.34 -19.14
N TYR A 459 11.62 9.07 -20.16
CA TYR A 459 10.49 8.14 -20.05
C TYR A 459 10.95 6.69 -19.82
N GLU A 460 12.04 6.26 -20.46
CA GLU A 460 12.64 4.94 -20.23
C GLU A 460 13.12 4.79 -18.78
N ALA A 461 13.81 5.80 -18.25
CA ALA A 461 14.30 5.81 -16.87
C ALA A 461 13.14 5.80 -15.84
N GLN A 462 12.11 6.62 -16.06
CA GLN A 462 10.91 6.64 -15.20
C GLN A 462 10.18 5.29 -15.24
N LEU A 463 10.04 4.69 -16.43
CA LEU A 463 9.38 3.40 -16.56
C LEU A 463 10.18 2.25 -15.94
N LYS A 464 11.51 2.23 -16.10
CA LYS A 464 12.39 1.25 -15.43
C LYS A 464 12.35 1.40 -13.91
N ALA A 465 12.32 2.63 -13.40
CA ALA A 465 12.17 2.88 -11.96
C ALA A 465 10.82 2.37 -11.43
N LEU A 466 9.73 2.59 -12.18
CA LEU A 466 8.41 2.07 -11.85
C LEU A 466 8.37 0.53 -11.89
N ALA A 467 8.93 -0.09 -12.94
CA ALA A 467 9.02 -1.54 -13.09
C ALA A 467 9.86 -2.18 -11.96
N THR A 468 10.95 -1.53 -11.55
CA THR A 468 11.80 -1.99 -10.44
C THR A 468 11.05 -1.94 -9.11
N LYS A 469 10.32 -0.85 -8.82
CA LYS A 469 9.45 -0.76 -7.64
C LYS A 469 8.35 -1.82 -7.65
N MET A 470 7.74 -2.10 -8.80
CA MET A 470 6.73 -3.15 -8.95
C MET A 470 7.30 -4.56 -8.74
N ARG A 471 8.55 -4.83 -9.16
CA ARG A 471 9.23 -6.12 -8.87
C ARG A 471 9.59 -6.27 -7.39
N ALA A 472 9.97 -5.19 -6.71
CA ALA A 472 10.26 -5.21 -5.28
C ALA A 472 9.00 -5.50 -4.46
N LEU A 473 7.87 -4.87 -4.82
CA LEU A 473 6.55 -5.16 -4.23
C LEU A 473 6.17 -6.64 -4.35
N ASP A 474 6.52 -7.33 -5.43
CA ASP A 474 6.22 -8.75 -5.65
C ASP A 474 7.09 -9.71 -4.80
N LYS A 475 8.29 -9.26 -4.39
CA LYS A 475 9.27 -10.08 -3.66
C LYS A 475 9.16 -9.95 -2.15
N GLU A 476 8.82 -8.77 -1.64
CA GLU A 476 8.89 -8.47 -0.20
C GLU A 476 7.54 -8.57 0.51
N ALA A 477 6.42 -8.45 -0.20
CA ALA A 477 5.11 -8.66 0.40
C ALA A 477 4.10 -9.13 -0.64
N ASN A 478 3.57 -10.33 -0.47
CA ASN A 478 2.42 -10.79 -1.23
C ASN A 478 1.30 -9.75 -1.03
N LEU A 479 0.98 -8.94 -2.05
CA LEU A 479 -0.07 -7.92 -1.95
C LEU A 479 -1.41 -8.54 -1.50
N ARG A 480 -1.62 -9.82 -1.83
CA ARG A 480 -2.73 -10.64 -1.34
C ARG A 480 -2.66 -10.92 0.17
N GLU A 481 -1.48 -11.19 0.73
CA GLU A 481 -1.30 -11.37 2.18
C GLU A 481 -1.52 -10.06 2.93
N ILE A 482 -1.07 -8.92 2.38
CA ILE A 482 -1.36 -7.60 2.96
C ILE A 482 -2.87 -7.33 2.93
N ILE A 483 -3.53 -7.60 1.80
CA ILE A 483 -4.98 -7.42 1.69
C ILE A 483 -5.73 -8.31 2.69
N ASP A 484 -5.35 -9.58 2.82
CA ASP A 484 -5.96 -10.48 3.80
C ASP A 484 -5.72 -10.01 5.23
N LEU A 485 -4.49 -9.54 5.55
CA LEU A 485 -4.16 -9.02 6.88
C LEU A 485 -4.99 -7.77 7.22
N LEU A 486 -5.19 -6.89 6.25
CA LEU A 486 -6.01 -5.69 6.38
C LEU A 486 -7.51 -6.01 6.47
N ARG A 487 -7.97 -7.13 5.90
CA ARG A 487 -9.39 -7.55 5.88
C ARG A 487 -9.83 -8.36 7.11
N HIS A 488 -8.95 -8.62 8.08
CA HIS A 488 -9.34 -9.26 9.33
C HIS A 488 -10.45 -8.50 10.06
N ASP A 489 -11.17 -9.22 10.92
CA ASP A 489 -12.29 -8.70 11.68
C ASP A 489 -11.80 -7.66 12.70
N ALA A 490 -12.06 -6.39 12.37
CA ALA A 490 -11.66 -5.24 13.16
C ALA A 490 -12.18 -5.30 14.61
N GLN A 491 -13.32 -5.96 14.85
CA GLN A 491 -13.91 -6.09 16.17
C GLN A 491 -13.12 -7.10 17.02
N LYS A 492 -12.80 -8.27 16.45
CA LYS A 492 -12.05 -9.32 17.14
C LYS A 492 -10.61 -8.90 17.45
N GLU A 493 -9.95 -8.26 16.49
CA GLU A 493 -8.59 -7.74 16.69
C GLU A 493 -8.61 -6.62 17.73
N SER A 494 -9.58 -5.69 17.67
CA SER A 494 -9.71 -4.65 18.68
C SER A 494 -9.88 -5.20 20.10
N GLU A 495 -10.71 -6.24 20.27
CA GLU A 495 -10.88 -6.92 21.55
C GLU A 495 -9.60 -7.62 22.02
N PHE A 496 -8.87 -8.30 21.12
CA PHE A 496 -7.59 -8.91 21.43
C PHE A 496 -6.56 -7.88 21.92
N PHE A 497 -6.47 -6.72 21.27
CA PHE A 497 -5.51 -5.68 21.66
C PHE A 497 -5.96 -4.84 22.86
N ALA A 498 -7.26 -4.81 23.18
CA ALA A 498 -7.77 -4.19 24.42
C ALA A 498 -7.47 -5.04 25.65
N GLU A 499 -7.52 -6.37 25.52
CA GLU A 499 -7.18 -7.32 26.59
C GLU A 499 -6.17 -8.38 26.11
N PRO A 500 -4.91 -8.00 25.80
CA PRO A 500 -3.93 -8.90 25.19
C PRO A 500 -3.43 -9.99 26.14
N VAL A 501 -3.63 -9.81 27.43
CA VAL A 501 -3.24 -10.76 28.48
C VAL A 501 -4.39 -10.97 29.44
N VAL A 502 -4.87 -12.21 29.51
CA VAL A 502 -5.88 -12.60 30.50
C VAL A 502 -5.16 -13.11 31.75
N LEU A 503 -5.42 -12.48 32.89
CA LEU A 503 -4.91 -12.96 34.17
C LEU A 503 -5.57 -14.31 34.51
N LYS A 504 -4.84 -15.41 34.28
CA LYS A 504 -5.23 -16.73 34.77
C LYS A 504 -4.80 -16.86 36.22
N GLU A 505 -5.70 -16.52 37.13
CA GLU A 505 -5.46 -16.65 38.57
C GLU A 505 -5.49 -18.14 38.99
N ASN A 506 -4.41 -18.64 39.59
CA ASN A 506 -4.37 -19.94 40.24
C ASN A 506 -4.29 -19.76 41.76
N ARG A 507 -5.40 -19.99 42.46
CA ARG A 507 -5.49 -19.79 43.91
C ARG A 507 -4.98 -21.02 44.65
N LEU A 508 -3.80 -20.91 45.25
CA LEU A 508 -3.27 -21.92 46.16
C LEU A 508 -3.93 -21.75 47.55
N PHE A 509 -4.44 -22.84 48.13
CA PHE A 509 -5.11 -22.88 49.43
C PHE A 509 -6.25 -21.84 49.58
N PRO A 510 -7.29 -21.89 48.73
CA PRO A 510 -8.34 -20.88 48.72
C PRO A 510 -9.13 -20.90 50.03
N ILE A 511 -9.22 -19.74 50.68
CA ILE A 511 -10.07 -19.50 51.84
C ILE A 511 -11.17 -18.53 51.40
N PRO A 512 -12.47 -18.87 51.58
CA PRO A 512 -13.56 -18.18 50.91
C PRO A 512 -13.89 -16.78 51.46
N ASN A 513 -13.51 -16.47 52.70
CA ASN A 513 -13.80 -15.18 53.33
C ASN A 513 -12.73 -14.78 54.36
N TYR A 514 -12.69 -13.49 54.67
CA TYR A 514 -11.69 -12.90 55.56
C TYR A 514 -11.81 -13.42 57.00
N GLY A 515 -13.03 -13.61 57.51
CA GLY A 515 -13.26 -14.14 58.86
C GLY A 515 -12.66 -15.52 59.05
N SER A 516 -12.81 -16.40 58.05
CA SER A 516 -12.21 -17.73 58.05
C SER A 516 -10.68 -17.67 57.99
N ALA A 517 -10.12 -16.75 57.20
CA ALA A 517 -8.67 -16.52 57.15
C ALA A 517 -8.11 -15.98 58.47
N MET A 518 -8.90 -15.22 59.23
CA MET A 518 -8.53 -14.66 60.54
C MET A 518 -8.84 -15.59 61.72
N SER A 519 -9.60 -16.67 61.51
CA SER A 519 -9.94 -17.62 62.57
C SER A 519 -8.71 -18.25 63.27
N PRO A 520 -7.59 -18.61 62.60
CA PRO A 520 -6.38 -19.09 63.28
C PRO A 520 -5.86 -18.11 64.32
N PHE A 521 -5.89 -16.81 64.01
CA PHE A 521 -5.40 -15.75 64.88
C PHE A 521 -6.32 -15.55 66.10
N PHE A 522 -7.61 -15.33 65.87
CA PHE A 522 -8.56 -15.08 66.97
C PHE A 522 -8.78 -16.30 67.86
N THR A 523 -8.75 -17.50 67.29
CA THR A 523 -8.80 -18.75 68.05
C THR A 523 -7.58 -18.87 68.95
N THR A 524 -6.36 -18.74 68.39
CA THR A 524 -5.11 -18.81 69.16
C THR A 524 -5.09 -17.78 70.30
N LEU A 525 -5.49 -16.54 70.01
CA LEU A 525 -5.59 -15.47 70.99
C LEU A 525 -6.58 -15.81 72.11
N SER A 526 -7.76 -16.33 71.75
CA SER A 526 -8.78 -16.73 72.73
C SER A 526 -8.30 -17.85 73.66
N LEU A 527 -7.53 -18.84 73.16
CA LEU A 527 -6.99 -19.93 74.00
C LEU A 527 -6.04 -19.39 75.07
N TRP A 528 -5.20 -18.42 74.73
CA TRP A 528 -4.31 -17.77 75.70
C TRP A 528 -5.09 -16.93 76.72
N VAL A 529 -6.06 -16.14 76.25
CA VAL A 529 -6.94 -15.35 77.13
C VAL A 529 -7.72 -16.28 78.06
N GLY A 530 -8.18 -17.44 77.57
CA GLY A 530 -8.80 -18.48 78.39
C GLY A 530 -7.89 -19.00 79.50
N ALA A 531 -6.64 -19.33 79.16
CA ALA A 531 -5.64 -19.72 80.15
C ALA A 531 -5.37 -18.62 81.19
N LEU A 532 -5.28 -17.35 80.76
CA LEU A 532 -5.13 -16.20 81.65
C LEU A 532 -6.33 -16.01 82.59
N LEU A 533 -7.55 -16.15 82.08
CA LEU A 533 -8.78 -16.05 82.88
C LEU A 533 -8.84 -17.14 83.94
N LEU A 534 -8.45 -18.38 83.58
CA LEU A 534 -8.38 -19.50 84.52
C LEU A 534 -7.42 -19.19 85.67
N VAL A 535 -6.18 -18.79 85.41
CA VAL A 535 -5.21 -18.47 86.48
C VAL A 535 -5.52 -17.20 87.24
N SER A 536 -6.35 -16.31 86.68
CA SER A 536 -6.76 -15.07 87.33
C SER A 536 -7.87 -15.31 88.35
N LEU A 537 -8.81 -16.22 88.05
CA LEU A 537 -9.97 -16.50 88.91
C LEU A 537 -9.82 -17.75 89.80
N LEU A 538 -9.08 -18.76 89.35
CA LEU A 538 -8.88 -20.00 90.10
C LEU A 538 -7.56 -19.98 90.87
N THR A 539 -7.55 -20.54 92.07
CA THR A 539 -6.32 -20.64 92.87
C THR A 539 -5.41 -21.76 92.37
N VAL A 540 -4.11 -21.46 92.25
CA VAL A 540 -3.06 -22.43 91.97
C VAL A 540 -2.56 -23.16 93.22
N GLU A 541 -3.02 -22.75 94.41
CA GLU A 541 -2.68 -23.34 95.70
C GLU A 541 -3.64 -24.46 96.08
N VAL A 542 -3.18 -25.41 96.91
CA VAL A 542 -3.99 -26.53 97.40
C VAL A 542 -4.16 -26.38 98.91
N HIS A 543 -5.39 -26.15 99.37
CA HIS A 543 -5.70 -26.05 100.80
C HIS A 543 -6.30 -27.36 101.30
N HIS A 544 -5.45 -28.21 101.87
CA HIS A 544 -5.84 -29.45 102.55
C HIS A 544 -5.03 -29.61 103.84
N PRO A 545 -5.57 -29.23 105.01
CA PRO A 545 -4.83 -29.21 106.26
C PRO A 545 -4.37 -30.59 106.75
N GLU A 546 -5.00 -31.66 106.30
CA GLU A 546 -4.78 -33.02 106.82
C GLU A 546 -3.78 -33.87 106.01
N THR A 547 -3.19 -33.35 104.93
CA THR A 547 -2.26 -34.14 104.08
C THR A 547 -1.09 -33.31 103.55
N SER A 548 0.13 -33.76 103.82
CA SER A 548 1.35 -33.14 103.27
C SER A 548 1.64 -33.59 101.83
N TYR A 549 1.77 -32.62 100.93
CA TYR A 549 2.04 -32.80 99.50
C TYR A 549 3.41 -32.22 99.13
N ARG A 550 4.14 -32.90 98.21
CA ARG A 550 5.38 -32.36 97.63
C ARG A 550 5.07 -31.29 96.58
N SER A 551 5.99 -30.35 96.34
CA SER A 551 5.79 -29.23 95.41
C SER A 551 5.42 -29.67 93.98
N TYR A 552 6.04 -30.73 93.46
CA TYR A 552 5.70 -31.28 92.13
C TYR A 552 4.31 -31.95 92.12
N GLN A 553 3.86 -32.50 93.26
CA GLN A 553 2.55 -33.14 93.38
C GLN A 553 1.43 -32.09 93.33
N ILE A 554 1.64 -30.96 94.02
CA ILE A 554 0.76 -29.78 93.95
C ILE A 554 0.75 -29.21 92.54
N TYR A 555 1.94 -29.03 91.94
CA TYR A 555 2.09 -28.48 90.59
C TYR A 555 1.32 -29.32 89.56
N PHE A 556 1.60 -30.62 89.43
CA PHE A 556 0.91 -31.46 88.44
C PHE A 556 -0.56 -31.69 88.79
N GLY A 557 -0.89 -31.85 90.08
CA GLY A 557 -2.27 -32.08 90.51
C GLY A 557 -3.20 -30.93 90.13
N ARG A 558 -2.78 -29.69 90.40
CA ARG A 558 -3.51 -28.49 89.98
C ARG A 558 -3.42 -28.26 88.48
N PHE A 559 -2.24 -28.44 87.88
CA PHE A 559 -2.09 -28.28 86.43
C PHE A 559 -3.08 -29.14 85.64
N PHE A 560 -3.31 -30.40 86.02
CA PHE A 560 -4.29 -31.24 85.34
C PHE A 560 -5.73 -30.73 85.44
N THR A 561 -6.11 -30.10 86.56
CA THR A 561 -7.42 -29.42 86.71
C THR A 561 -7.54 -28.26 85.71
N PHE A 562 -6.53 -27.38 85.67
CA PHE A 562 -6.48 -26.25 84.74
C PHE A 562 -6.44 -26.71 83.28
N LEU A 563 -5.64 -27.73 82.98
CA LEU A 563 -5.52 -28.33 81.66
C LEU A 563 -6.86 -28.90 81.20
N THR A 564 -7.60 -29.60 82.06
CA THR A 564 -8.91 -30.16 81.70
C THR A 564 -9.88 -29.04 81.29
N ILE A 565 -9.95 -27.96 82.06
CA ILE A 565 -10.83 -26.82 81.76
C ILE A 565 -10.36 -26.11 80.49
N ALA A 566 -9.05 -25.94 80.29
CA ALA A 566 -8.48 -25.34 79.08
C ALA A 566 -8.72 -26.18 77.81
N LEU A 567 -8.68 -27.51 77.92
CA LEU A 567 -9.04 -28.41 76.82
C LEU A 567 -10.53 -28.31 76.48
N LEU A 568 -11.39 -28.17 77.49
CA LEU A 568 -12.81 -27.90 77.28
C LEU A 568 -13.02 -26.53 76.60
N GLN A 569 -12.37 -25.46 77.09
CA GLN A 569 -12.39 -24.14 76.43
C GLN A 569 -12.03 -24.26 74.94
N SER A 570 -10.94 -24.98 74.63
CA SER A 570 -10.50 -25.17 73.25
C SER A 570 -11.49 -25.94 72.39
N LEU A 571 -12.08 -27.01 72.94
CA LEU A 571 -13.11 -27.76 72.25
C LEU A 571 -14.33 -26.87 71.93
N PHE A 572 -14.78 -26.08 72.89
CA PHE A 572 -15.90 -25.14 72.68
C PHE A 572 -15.58 -24.07 71.63
N VAL A 573 -14.42 -23.41 71.73
CA VAL A 573 -14.00 -22.39 70.76
C VAL A 573 -13.96 -22.99 69.36
N THR A 574 -13.21 -24.07 69.16
CA THR A 574 -12.96 -24.65 67.83
C THR A 574 -14.21 -25.29 67.22
N LEU A 575 -15.05 -25.97 68.00
CA LEU A 575 -16.34 -26.47 67.51
C LEU A 575 -17.30 -25.31 67.21
N GLY A 576 -17.30 -24.26 68.03
CA GLY A 576 -18.11 -23.08 67.76
C GLY A 576 -17.69 -22.34 66.50
N ASP A 577 -16.38 -22.22 66.24
CA ASP A 577 -15.89 -21.64 65.00
C ASP A 577 -16.44 -22.40 63.79
N ILE A 578 -16.40 -23.74 63.83
CA ILE A 578 -16.85 -24.61 62.74
C ILE A 578 -18.38 -24.62 62.62
N TYR A 579 -19.11 -24.82 63.72
CA TYR A 579 -20.54 -25.16 63.70
C TYR A 579 -21.46 -24.00 64.08
N LEU A 580 -21.03 -23.09 64.96
CA LEU A 580 -21.83 -21.93 65.37
C LEU A 580 -21.63 -20.76 64.39
N LEU A 581 -20.38 -20.44 64.07
CA LEU A 581 -20.06 -19.38 63.11
C LEU A 581 -20.09 -19.83 61.66
N GLY A 582 -19.88 -21.13 61.39
CA GLY A 582 -19.78 -21.65 60.02
C GLY A 582 -18.46 -21.31 59.34
N THR A 583 -17.38 -21.15 60.11
CA THR A 583 -16.05 -20.79 59.62
C THR A 583 -15.52 -21.88 58.70
N TYR A 584 -14.96 -21.48 57.55
CA TYR A 584 -14.33 -22.43 56.64
C TYR A 584 -13.05 -22.99 57.25
N VAL A 585 -12.94 -24.31 57.27
CA VAL A 585 -11.76 -25.05 57.73
C VAL A 585 -11.59 -26.24 56.80
N CYS A 586 -10.49 -26.28 56.05
CA CYS A 586 -10.17 -27.37 55.14
C CYS A 586 -10.09 -28.73 55.88
N ASN A 587 -9.39 -28.78 57.01
CA ASN A 587 -9.22 -29.97 57.83
C ASN A 587 -9.81 -29.79 59.24
N LYS A 588 -11.13 -29.96 59.36
CA LYS A 588 -11.90 -29.77 60.62
C LYS A 588 -11.34 -30.54 61.82
N LEU A 589 -10.99 -31.82 61.62
CA LEU A 589 -10.42 -32.67 62.69
C LEU A 589 -9.11 -32.08 63.22
N TRP A 590 -8.20 -31.73 62.32
CA TRP A 590 -6.88 -31.20 62.68
C TRP A 590 -6.97 -29.80 63.30
N PHE A 591 -7.94 -28.98 62.90
CA PHE A 591 -8.19 -27.69 63.55
C PHE A 591 -8.53 -27.84 65.03
N VAL A 592 -9.41 -28.79 65.38
CA VAL A 592 -9.75 -29.10 66.77
C VAL A 592 -8.53 -29.69 67.51
N LEU A 593 -7.84 -30.66 66.90
CA LEU A 593 -6.66 -31.30 67.53
C LEU A 593 -5.52 -30.29 67.78
N PHE A 594 -5.22 -29.44 66.81
CA PHE A 594 -4.23 -28.37 66.97
C PHE A 594 -4.69 -27.37 68.03
N GLY A 595 -5.96 -26.97 68.06
CA GLY A 595 -6.51 -26.16 69.14
C GLY A 595 -6.32 -26.78 70.53
N LEU A 596 -6.53 -28.09 70.68
CA LEU A 596 -6.33 -28.81 71.95
C LEU A 596 -4.86 -28.82 72.36
N VAL A 597 -3.95 -29.12 71.42
CA VAL A 597 -2.49 -29.08 71.66
C VAL A 597 -2.05 -27.68 72.08
N LEU A 598 -2.49 -26.65 71.36
CA LEU A 598 -2.14 -25.26 71.65
C LEU A 598 -2.68 -24.81 73.00
N SER A 599 -3.91 -25.18 73.32
CA SER A 599 -4.50 -24.90 74.64
C SER A 599 -3.68 -25.54 75.76
N ALA A 600 -3.24 -26.78 75.58
CA ALA A 600 -2.38 -27.46 76.56
C ALA A 600 -1.04 -26.74 76.75
N VAL A 601 -0.39 -26.33 75.65
CA VAL A 601 0.90 -25.60 75.69
C VAL A 601 0.71 -24.23 76.35
N PHE A 602 -0.30 -23.46 75.95
CA PHE A 602 -0.57 -22.14 76.52
C PHE A 602 -0.95 -22.22 77.99
N MET A 603 -1.79 -23.19 78.36
CA MET A 603 -2.13 -23.43 79.76
C MET A 603 -0.88 -23.79 80.56
N LEU A 604 0.04 -24.62 80.03
CA LEU A 604 1.30 -24.93 80.70
C LEU A 604 2.18 -23.69 80.91
N ILE A 605 2.33 -22.85 79.89
CA ILE A 605 3.13 -21.62 79.97
C ILE A 605 2.55 -20.68 81.03
N VAL A 606 1.26 -20.35 80.90
CA VAL A 606 0.56 -19.41 81.77
C VAL A 606 0.46 -19.94 83.20
N TYR A 607 0.10 -21.21 83.37
CA TYR A 607 0.04 -21.85 84.68
C TYR A 607 1.40 -21.88 85.37
N THR A 608 2.48 -22.22 84.65
CA THR A 608 3.83 -22.22 85.21
C THR A 608 4.22 -20.84 85.72
N LEU A 609 4.01 -19.78 84.92
CA LEU A 609 4.34 -18.42 85.31
C LEU A 609 3.63 -18.02 86.60
N VAL A 610 2.32 -18.28 86.70
CA VAL A 610 1.55 -17.94 87.91
C VAL A 610 1.91 -18.86 89.09
N SER A 611 2.13 -20.15 88.84
CA SER A 611 2.48 -21.10 89.89
C SER A 611 3.87 -20.85 90.50
N VAL A 612 4.78 -20.21 89.77
CA VAL A 612 6.16 -19.92 90.22
C VAL A 612 6.28 -18.49 90.75
N PHE A 613 5.62 -17.52 90.11
CA PHE A 613 5.78 -16.09 90.42
C PHE A 613 4.54 -15.44 91.05
N GLY A 614 3.46 -16.19 91.29
CA GLY A 614 2.21 -15.65 91.84
C GLY A 614 1.60 -14.58 90.93
N ASN A 615 1.18 -13.44 91.51
CA ASN A 615 0.58 -12.34 90.73
C ASN A 615 1.55 -11.67 89.76
N ILE A 616 2.85 -11.67 90.04
CA ILE A 616 3.87 -11.21 89.08
C ILE A 616 3.83 -12.09 87.83
N GLY A 617 3.61 -13.39 88.00
CA GLY A 617 3.42 -14.33 86.90
C GLY A 617 2.24 -13.98 86.01
N LYS A 618 1.14 -13.48 86.59
CA LYS A 618 -0.02 -12.99 85.82
C LYS A 618 0.38 -11.79 84.96
N ALA A 619 1.09 -10.82 85.54
CA ALA A 619 1.58 -9.65 84.82
C ALA A 619 2.53 -10.04 83.67
N LEU A 620 3.47 -10.98 83.92
CA LEU A 620 4.37 -11.49 82.88
C LEU A 620 3.62 -12.17 81.73
N ALA A 621 2.58 -12.95 82.04
CA ALA A 621 1.76 -13.60 81.02
C ALA A 621 0.93 -12.59 80.19
N ILE A 622 0.55 -11.44 80.77
CA ILE A 622 -0.08 -10.32 80.05
C ILE A 622 0.94 -9.59 79.17
N VAL A 623 2.13 -9.29 79.68
CA VAL A 623 3.20 -8.65 78.87
C VAL A 623 3.54 -9.52 77.67
N LEU A 624 3.68 -10.83 77.90
CA LEU A 624 3.95 -11.80 76.84
C LEU A 624 2.79 -11.87 75.83
N LEU A 625 1.52 -11.75 76.27
CA LEU A 625 0.38 -11.65 75.37
C LEU A 625 0.48 -10.42 74.44
N VAL A 626 0.80 -9.25 75.00
CA VAL A 626 0.89 -8.00 74.23
C VAL A 626 2.02 -8.07 73.18
N LEU A 627 3.18 -8.60 73.56
CA LEU A 627 4.30 -8.79 72.62
C LEU A 627 3.95 -9.78 71.51
N GLN A 628 3.27 -10.88 71.86
CA GLN A 628 2.83 -11.88 70.90
C GLN A 628 1.77 -11.34 69.93
N LEU A 629 0.88 -10.47 70.39
CA LEU A 629 -0.17 -9.89 69.57
C LEU A 629 0.40 -9.09 68.39
N ALA A 630 1.44 -8.29 68.64
CA ALA A 630 2.11 -7.48 67.63
C ALA A 630 3.20 -8.22 66.85
N GLY A 631 3.91 -9.16 67.51
CA GLY A 631 5.11 -9.80 66.95
C GLY A 631 4.90 -11.17 66.30
N SER A 632 3.71 -11.76 66.33
CA SER A 632 3.48 -13.13 65.82
C SER A 632 3.10 -13.24 64.34
N GLY A 633 2.91 -12.12 63.64
CA GLY A 633 2.51 -12.12 62.23
C GLY A 633 1.08 -12.62 61.98
N GLY A 634 0.21 -12.46 62.98
CA GLY A 634 -1.17 -12.95 62.95
C GLY A 634 -2.10 -12.18 62.00
N THR A 635 -2.09 -10.85 62.07
CA THR A 635 -2.92 -9.95 61.27
C THR A 635 -2.22 -9.45 60.01
N PHE A 636 -0.94 -9.12 60.12
CA PHE A 636 -0.09 -8.65 59.03
C PHE A 636 1.15 -9.54 58.88
N PRO A 637 1.72 -9.66 57.67
CA PRO A 637 3.02 -10.30 57.50
C PRO A 637 4.07 -9.66 58.42
N ILE A 638 4.89 -10.46 59.09
CA ILE A 638 5.85 -9.93 60.06
C ILE A 638 6.83 -8.93 59.43
N GLN A 639 7.13 -9.10 58.13
CA GLN A 639 8.06 -8.29 57.36
C GLN A 639 7.65 -6.81 57.24
N VAL A 640 6.37 -6.48 57.42
CA VAL A 640 5.88 -5.09 57.36
C VAL A 640 5.89 -4.40 58.72
N THR A 641 6.31 -5.08 59.79
CA THR A 641 6.37 -4.52 61.16
C THR A 641 7.72 -3.87 61.46
N PRO A 642 7.85 -3.01 62.49
CA PRO A 642 9.14 -2.45 62.89
C PRO A 642 10.20 -3.51 63.24
N PRO A 643 11.51 -3.23 63.08
CA PRO A 643 12.59 -4.21 63.26
C PRO A 643 12.59 -4.96 64.60
N PHE A 644 12.17 -4.30 65.68
CA PHE A 644 12.03 -4.92 67.00
C PHE A 644 11.07 -6.12 66.98
N PHE A 645 9.89 -5.98 66.36
CA PHE A 645 8.90 -7.05 66.30
C PHE A 645 9.35 -8.21 65.39
N GLN A 646 10.04 -7.89 64.30
CA GLN A 646 10.67 -8.89 63.43
C GLN A 646 11.71 -9.72 64.20
N ALA A 647 12.51 -9.07 65.05
CA ALA A 647 13.55 -9.75 65.82
C ALA A 647 13.00 -10.71 66.89
N ILE A 648 11.90 -10.34 67.56
CA ILE A 648 11.29 -11.20 68.59
C ILE A 648 10.41 -12.31 68.00
N HIS A 649 9.93 -12.17 66.77
CA HIS A 649 9.01 -13.10 66.10
C HIS A 649 9.34 -14.60 66.26
N PRO A 650 10.59 -15.07 66.04
CA PRO A 650 10.92 -16.49 66.17
C PRO A 650 10.82 -17.03 67.61
N PHE A 651 10.82 -16.14 68.60
CA PHE A 651 10.79 -16.47 70.03
C PHE A 651 9.39 -16.42 70.64
N LEU A 652 8.36 -16.13 69.85
CA LEU A 652 6.98 -16.00 70.30
C LEU A 652 6.18 -17.29 70.03
N PRO A 653 5.60 -17.95 71.06
CA PRO A 653 4.76 -19.13 70.87
C PRO A 653 3.62 -18.95 69.86
N PHE A 654 3.00 -17.76 69.82
CA PHE A 654 1.93 -17.43 68.88
C PHE A 654 2.34 -17.57 67.42
N THR A 655 3.60 -17.34 67.07
CA THR A 655 4.12 -17.50 65.70
C THR A 655 3.85 -18.90 65.18
N TYR A 656 4.22 -19.91 65.96
CA TYR A 656 4.06 -21.33 65.62
C TYR A 656 2.60 -21.78 65.78
N ALA A 657 1.89 -21.24 66.76
CA ALA A 657 0.50 -21.58 67.01
C ALA A 657 -0.44 -21.12 65.90
N ILE A 658 -0.32 -19.86 65.47
CA ILE A 658 -1.12 -19.31 64.37
C ILE A 658 -0.78 -20.02 63.06
N SER A 659 0.51 -20.28 62.82
CA SER A 659 0.98 -21.04 61.67
C SER A 659 0.31 -22.43 61.60
N MET A 660 0.38 -23.22 62.68
CA MET A 660 -0.25 -24.55 62.73
C MET A 660 -1.78 -24.50 62.54
N MET A 661 -2.46 -23.50 63.12
CA MET A 661 -3.91 -23.32 62.90
C MET A 661 -4.24 -22.92 61.45
N ARG A 662 -3.38 -22.13 60.78
CA ARG A 662 -3.52 -21.79 59.34
C ARG A 662 -3.42 -23.02 58.46
N GLU A 663 -2.51 -23.95 58.76
CA GLU A 663 -2.39 -25.22 58.02
C GLU A 663 -3.70 -26.02 58.06
N ALA A 664 -4.39 -26.06 59.21
CA ALA A 664 -5.69 -26.71 59.29
C ALA A 664 -6.80 -25.99 58.51
N VAL A 665 -6.76 -24.66 58.44
CA VAL A 665 -7.75 -23.84 57.72
C VAL A 665 -7.54 -23.85 56.21
N GLY A 666 -6.31 -23.61 55.75
CA GLY A 666 -5.97 -23.46 54.32
C GLY A 666 -5.61 -24.76 53.62
N GLY A 667 -5.08 -25.76 54.34
CA GLY A 667 -4.57 -27.02 53.79
C GLY A 667 -3.21 -27.36 54.39
N ILE A 668 -3.04 -28.61 54.84
CA ILE A 668 -1.93 -28.99 55.72
C ILE A 668 -0.67 -29.32 54.94
N LEU A 669 0.41 -28.61 55.26
CA LEU A 669 1.79 -28.95 54.95
C LEU A 669 2.45 -29.55 56.19
N TRP A 670 2.59 -30.87 56.20
CA TRP A 670 3.09 -31.60 57.36
C TRP A 670 4.49 -31.17 57.82
N HIS A 671 5.37 -30.77 56.91
CA HIS A 671 6.70 -30.29 57.30
C HIS A 671 6.63 -28.98 58.12
N VAL A 672 5.68 -28.08 57.80
CA VAL A 672 5.43 -26.85 58.57
C VAL A 672 4.88 -27.20 59.95
N VAL A 673 3.85 -28.05 60.00
CA VAL A 673 3.26 -28.53 61.26
C VAL A 673 4.31 -29.20 62.15
N THR A 674 5.18 -30.06 61.59
CA THR A 674 6.23 -30.72 62.38
C THR A 674 7.25 -29.72 62.94
N ARG A 675 7.66 -28.70 62.17
CA ARG A 675 8.53 -27.62 62.66
C ARG A 675 7.87 -26.88 63.82
N ASP A 676 6.61 -26.50 63.65
CA ASP A 676 5.86 -25.73 64.64
C ASP A 676 5.64 -26.54 65.92
N LEU A 677 5.30 -27.82 65.80
CA LEU A 677 5.19 -28.75 66.93
C LEU A 677 6.53 -28.94 67.66
N MET A 678 7.65 -29.06 66.94
CA MET A 678 8.98 -29.15 67.56
C MET A 678 9.31 -27.90 68.38
N MET A 679 9.05 -26.71 67.85
CA MET A 679 9.25 -25.46 68.59
C MET A 679 8.32 -25.35 69.79
N LEU A 680 7.04 -25.72 69.66
CA LEU A 680 6.11 -25.79 70.79
C LEU A 680 6.55 -26.79 71.86
N ALA A 681 7.13 -27.94 71.47
CA ALA A 681 7.72 -28.89 72.40
C ALA A 681 8.94 -28.33 73.15
N VAL A 682 9.74 -27.47 72.51
CA VAL A 682 10.82 -26.73 73.19
C VAL A 682 10.26 -25.83 74.29
N TYR A 683 9.17 -25.08 74.03
CA TYR A 683 8.50 -24.30 75.08
C TYR A 683 7.97 -25.18 76.22
N VAL A 684 7.36 -26.33 75.89
CA VAL A 684 6.92 -27.30 76.91
C VAL A 684 8.10 -27.73 77.79
N GLY A 685 9.24 -28.06 77.21
CA GLY A 685 10.47 -28.40 77.94
C GLY A 685 10.95 -27.27 78.85
N ILE A 686 11.07 -26.05 78.32
CA ILE A 686 11.51 -24.86 79.08
C ILE A 686 10.59 -24.60 80.28
N PHE A 687 9.27 -24.59 80.08
CA PHE A 687 8.32 -24.27 81.14
C PHE A 687 8.12 -25.41 82.15
N LEU A 688 8.26 -26.69 81.74
CA LEU A 688 8.32 -27.78 82.70
C LEU A 688 9.58 -27.70 83.57
N LEU A 689 10.74 -27.39 82.99
CA LEU A 689 11.97 -27.18 83.76
C LEU A 689 11.82 -26.00 84.74
N LEU A 690 11.24 -24.88 84.29
CA LEU A 690 10.93 -23.73 85.14
C LEU A 690 9.97 -24.09 86.29
N GLY A 691 8.88 -24.80 85.99
CA GLY A 691 7.87 -25.21 86.97
C GLY A 691 8.38 -26.23 88.01
N LEU A 692 9.27 -27.14 87.61
CA LEU A 692 9.75 -28.22 88.49
C LEU A 692 11.02 -27.84 89.28
N ALA A 693 11.99 -27.18 88.64
CA ALA A 693 13.27 -26.86 89.26
C ALA A 693 13.22 -25.57 90.08
N LEU A 694 12.59 -24.52 89.55
CA LEU A 694 12.68 -23.17 90.12
C LEU A 694 11.54 -22.86 91.09
N LYS A 695 10.40 -23.57 91.05
CA LYS A 695 9.26 -23.32 91.95
C LYS A 695 9.63 -23.33 93.43
N LYS A 696 10.45 -24.29 93.89
CA LYS A 696 10.84 -24.37 95.31
C LYS A 696 11.79 -23.23 95.71
N VAL A 697 12.73 -22.88 94.82
CA VAL A 697 13.75 -21.86 95.07
C VAL A 697 13.14 -20.46 95.05
N ILE A 698 12.36 -20.16 94.01
CA ILE A 698 11.72 -18.87 93.81
C ILE A 698 10.64 -18.64 94.85
N ASN A 699 9.77 -19.61 95.15
CA ASN A 699 8.76 -19.43 96.20
C ASN A 699 9.40 -19.10 97.55
N ARG A 700 10.55 -19.71 97.87
CA ARG A 700 11.31 -19.44 99.10
C ARG A 700 11.98 -18.06 99.09
N ALA A 701 12.55 -17.65 97.97
CA ALA A 701 13.19 -16.34 97.82
C ALA A 701 12.15 -15.19 97.81
N SER A 702 10.97 -15.43 97.23
CA SER A 702 9.90 -14.44 97.09
C SER A 702 8.97 -14.36 98.30
N THR A 703 9.06 -15.28 99.27
CA THR A 703 8.13 -15.32 100.43
C THR A 703 8.15 -14.00 101.21
N GLY A 704 9.34 -13.45 101.48
CA GLY A 704 9.47 -12.19 102.24
C GLY A 704 8.91 -10.97 101.53
N PHE A 705 9.11 -10.88 100.21
CA PHE A 705 8.54 -9.80 99.39
C PHE A 705 7.01 -9.91 99.29
N ILE A 706 6.49 -11.13 99.04
CA ILE A 706 5.06 -11.39 98.94
C ILE A 706 4.35 -11.09 100.27
N GLN A 707 4.95 -11.48 101.41
CA GLN A 707 4.37 -11.22 102.72
C GLN A 707 4.28 -9.72 103.02
N LYS A 708 5.35 -8.97 102.73
CA LYS A 708 5.38 -7.51 102.86
C LYS A 708 4.44 -6.78 101.88
N ALA A 709 4.26 -7.32 100.67
CA ALA A 709 3.28 -6.80 99.71
C ALA A 709 1.83 -7.04 100.19
N LYS A 710 1.54 -8.22 100.78
CA LYS A 710 0.22 -8.53 101.37
C LYS A 710 -0.10 -7.66 102.60
N GLU A 711 0.91 -7.28 103.38
CA GLU A 711 0.76 -6.32 104.50
C GLU A 711 0.24 -4.96 104.05
N SER A 712 0.50 -4.55 102.79
CA SER A 712 -0.01 -3.28 102.25
C SER A 712 -1.54 -3.23 102.10
N LYS A 713 -2.23 -4.39 102.11
CA LYS A 713 -3.66 -4.57 101.77
C LYS A 713 -4.07 -4.07 100.39
N LEU A 714 -3.14 -3.57 99.57
CA LEU A 714 -3.39 -3.12 98.20
C LEU A 714 -3.16 -4.23 97.18
N ILE A 715 -2.34 -5.23 97.51
CA ILE A 715 -1.93 -6.31 96.61
C ILE A 715 -2.30 -7.64 97.26
N HIS A 716 -3.18 -8.40 96.60
CA HIS A 716 -3.81 -9.59 97.16
C HIS A 716 -3.04 -10.88 96.91
#